data_AF-A0A9P0KYL0-F1
#
_entry.id   AF-A0A9P0KYL0-F1
#
_cell.length_a   1.000
_cell.length_b   1.000
_cell.length_c   1.000
_cell.angle_alpha   90.00
_cell.angle_beta   90.00
_cell.angle_gamma   90.00
#
_symmetry.space_group_name_H-M   'P 1'
#
loop_
_entity.id
_entity.type
_entity.pdbx_description
1 polymer ?
#
loop_
_entity_poly.entity_id
_entity_poly.type
_entity_poly.pdbx_seq_one_letter_code
_entity_poly.pdbx_strand_id
1 'polypeptide(L)'
;MKVPRLFVDACFCFSKHNIRIPTLASTANFSQRRGIYTLDPVDHQEPAFGKILIANRGEIACRIIKTAKRMGIKTVAVYSVADSQSLHVKMADESVFIGPSPASESYLIKEKILDAIARTGAEAVHPGYGFLSENAAFVEQLESDNISFIGPSASSITGMGDKLESKRLAAAAGVSTIPGFDGVVKDAEHCVQISRSIGYPVMIKASAGGGGKGMRIARNDDDARDGFKLSTQEALSSFGDSRMLVEKFIDNPRHIEIQVLGDKHGNVIYLNERECSIQRRNQKVIEEAPSVFLDEATRKAMGEQAVSLCKKLGYYSAGTVEFLVDQNRNFYFLEMNTRLQVEHPITECITGVDLVQQMLRVAKGHKLNISQNDIKINGWAMESRVYAEDPYKSFGLPSIGRLYRYIEPTHLAGVRCDSGIEEGSEISVYYDPMICKLVCYGKDRKESIERSIKALDYYVIRGVIHNIPLLRDILTEQKFNKGDISTNYLPQVYPDGFKGKQLDVKDKQKLLAMACSLFATNDLRNRQFLNVPQVKIDKKPAEEWKLYVELNEEKYKLDVTQSNGEFKINVNDEEYVIRKEDIDLAKPLLEVKVNDETDVIQLLSKDASGYYQIIYQGTTYKLFILTQRSAEYLHLMPEKIKFDVSKQIRSPMPGLVKSVNCNVGDEVVEGQELCVIEAMKMQNSMVATSSGKVRCVNIHPGDTVGDDDILIELA
;
A
#
# COMPACT_ATOMS: atom_id res chain seq x y z
N MET A 1 -51.01 -30.31 -45.06
CA MET A 1 -51.26 -30.52 -43.62
C MET A 1 -51.01 -29.21 -42.89
N LYS A 2 -52.06 -28.68 -42.26
CA LYS A 2 -52.06 -27.46 -41.44
C LYS A 2 -51.65 -27.82 -40.01
N VAL A 3 -50.87 -26.98 -39.36
CA VAL A 3 -50.78 -26.94 -37.89
C VAL A 3 -51.24 -25.54 -37.45
N PRO A 4 -52.18 -25.39 -36.49
CA PRO A 4 -52.91 -24.15 -36.31
C PRO A 4 -52.26 -23.19 -35.31
N ARG A 5 -52.41 -21.90 -35.59
CA ARG A 5 -52.45 -20.82 -34.59
C ARG A 5 -53.80 -20.87 -33.88
N LEU A 6 -53.80 -20.82 -32.55
CA LEU A 6 -54.91 -20.30 -31.75
C LEU A 6 -54.34 -19.43 -30.61
N PHE A 7 -54.86 -18.21 -30.59
CA PHE A 7 -54.65 -17.08 -29.69
C PHE A 7 -55.10 -17.43 -28.25
N VAL A 8 -54.37 -16.99 -27.21
CA VAL A 8 -54.65 -15.79 -26.37
C VAL A 8 -56.01 -15.84 -25.67
N ASP A 9 -56.00 -16.14 -24.37
CA ASP A 9 -56.63 -15.34 -23.29
C ASP A 9 -56.72 -16.15 -21.99
N ALA A 10 -56.07 -15.65 -20.91
CA ALA A 10 -56.57 -15.61 -19.53
C ALA A 10 -55.43 -15.44 -18.50
N CYS A 11 -55.29 -14.20 -18.02
CA CYS A 11 -54.99 -13.83 -16.64
C CYS A 11 -53.68 -14.32 -15.99
N PHE A 12 -52.61 -13.54 -16.18
CA PHE A 12 -51.58 -13.35 -15.15
C PHE A 12 -52.14 -12.40 -14.07
N CYS A 13 -52.70 -12.94 -12.99
CA CYS A 13 -52.87 -12.22 -11.73
C CYS A 13 -51.65 -12.50 -10.83
N PHE A 14 -50.57 -11.74 -10.99
CA PHE A 14 -49.64 -11.55 -9.88
C PHE A 14 -50.16 -10.41 -9.01
N SER A 15 -50.62 -10.76 -7.81
CA SER A 15 -50.96 -9.80 -6.79
C SER A 15 -49.75 -8.92 -6.49
N LYS A 16 -49.99 -7.60 -6.44
CA LYS A 16 -49.06 -6.62 -5.90
C LYS A 16 -48.86 -6.92 -4.42
N HIS A 17 -47.82 -7.66 -4.08
CA HIS A 17 -47.18 -7.55 -2.77
C HIS A 17 -45.84 -6.87 -2.98
N ASN A 18 -45.86 -5.55 -2.75
CA ASN A 18 -44.67 -4.72 -2.60
C ASN A 18 -43.87 -5.23 -1.38
N ILE A 19 -43.06 -6.27 -1.58
CA ILE A 19 -41.96 -6.54 -0.67
C ILE A 19 -40.86 -5.55 -1.07
N ARG A 20 -40.90 -4.37 -0.46
CA ARG A 20 -39.73 -3.49 -0.40
C ARG A 20 -38.63 -4.27 0.30
N ILE A 21 -37.69 -4.82 -0.47
CA ILE A 21 -36.38 -5.20 0.05
C ILE A 21 -35.70 -3.85 0.35
N PRO A 22 -35.43 -3.49 1.62
CA PRO A 22 -34.64 -2.31 1.89
C PRO A 22 -33.23 -2.65 1.42
N THR A 23 -32.81 -2.04 0.31
CA THR A 23 -31.40 -1.84 0.03
C THR A 23 -30.84 -1.06 1.21
N LEU A 24 -30.15 -1.75 2.12
CA LEU A 24 -29.25 -1.15 3.10
C LEU A 24 -28.05 -0.55 2.36
N ALA A 25 -28.32 0.48 1.55
CA ALA A 25 -27.32 1.37 1.02
C ALA A 25 -26.81 2.24 2.18
N SER A 26 -25.69 1.81 2.76
CA SER A 26 -24.56 2.67 3.16
C SER A 26 -24.83 3.98 3.93
N THR A 27 -25.84 4.06 4.80
CA THR A 27 -25.95 5.19 5.72
C THR A 27 -24.92 5.14 6.85
N ALA A 28 -24.39 3.96 7.17
CA ALA A 28 -23.29 3.79 8.14
C ALA A 28 -21.97 4.44 7.67
N ASN A 29 -21.67 4.39 6.36
CA ASN A 29 -20.41 4.91 5.81
C ASN A 29 -20.31 6.45 5.80
N PHE A 30 -21.45 7.16 5.76
CA PHE A 30 -21.46 8.62 5.81
C PHE A 30 -21.43 9.18 7.24
N SER A 31 -21.95 8.44 8.21
CA SER A 31 -22.00 8.83 9.63
C SER A 31 -20.62 8.82 10.28
N GLN A 32 -19.79 7.79 10.03
CA GLN A 32 -18.44 7.71 10.62
C GLN A 32 -17.48 8.81 10.13
N ARG A 33 -17.58 9.25 8.86
CA ARG A 33 -16.64 10.25 8.30
C ARG A 33 -16.92 11.70 8.74
N ARG A 34 -18.14 12.05 9.17
CA ARG A 34 -18.41 13.36 9.76
C ARG A 34 -17.81 13.52 11.18
N GLY A 35 -17.49 12.41 11.84
CA GLY A 35 -17.04 12.42 13.24
C GLY A 35 -15.57 12.79 13.46
N ILE A 36 -14.71 12.73 12.44
CA ILE A 36 -13.27 12.99 12.64
C ILE A 36 -12.89 14.46 12.42
N TYR A 37 -13.58 15.20 11.55
CA TYR A 37 -13.22 16.58 11.22
C TYR A 37 -13.92 17.57 12.15
N THR A 38 -13.29 17.85 13.29
CA THR A 38 -13.89 18.58 14.40
C THR A 38 -13.36 20.00 14.57
N LEU A 39 -12.13 20.29 14.11
CA LEU A 39 -11.44 21.54 14.45
C LEU A 39 -11.85 22.73 13.58
N ASP A 40 -12.05 22.48 12.28
CA ASP A 40 -12.56 23.47 11.32
C ASP A 40 -13.53 22.76 10.36
N PRO A 41 -14.78 22.52 10.78
CA PRO A 41 -15.77 21.85 9.95
C PRO A 41 -16.11 22.68 8.70
N VAL A 42 -16.65 22.02 7.68
CA VAL A 42 -17.06 22.69 6.43
C VAL A 42 -18.13 23.73 6.73
N ASP A 43 -17.84 25.00 6.43
CA ASP A 43 -18.80 26.08 6.37
C ASP A 43 -19.31 26.25 4.93
N HIS A 44 -20.60 25.95 4.71
CA HIS A 44 -21.24 26.07 3.41
C HIS A 44 -21.57 27.52 3.01
N GLN A 45 -21.41 28.49 3.92
CA GLN A 45 -21.57 29.91 3.62
C GLN A 45 -20.27 30.56 3.15
N GLU A 46 -19.12 29.94 3.41
CA GLU A 46 -17.83 30.43 2.93
C GLU A 46 -17.72 30.28 1.40
N PRO A 47 -17.32 31.35 0.66
CA PRO A 47 -17.16 31.26 -0.79
C PRO A 47 -16.17 30.16 -1.22
N ALA A 48 -16.63 29.19 -1.99
CA ALA A 48 -15.82 28.10 -2.52
C ALA A 48 -15.57 28.25 -4.05
N PHE A 49 -14.76 27.35 -4.63
CA PHE A 49 -14.71 27.19 -6.08
C PHE A 49 -16.01 26.60 -6.62
N GLY A 50 -16.44 27.00 -7.81
CA GLY A 50 -17.61 26.38 -8.46
C GLY A 50 -17.28 24.99 -9.01
N LYS A 51 -16.11 24.84 -9.64
CA LYS A 51 -15.64 23.58 -10.26
C LYS A 51 -14.12 23.47 -10.17
N ILE A 52 -13.63 22.28 -9.82
CA ILE A 52 -12.19 21.98 -9.81
C ILE A 52 -11.88 20.74 -10.65
N LEU A 53 -10.67 20.71 -11.22
CA LEU A 53 -10.12 19.54 -11.89
C LEU A 53 -9.12 18.84 -10.97
N ILE A 54 -9.20 17.52 -10.90
CA ILE A 54 -8.27 16.68 -10.16
C ILE A 54 -7.27 16.10 -11.16
N ALA A 55 -6.03 16.60 -11.17
CA ALA A 55 -4.96 16.17 -12.07
C ALA A 55 -4.22 14.93 -11.52
N ASN A 56 -4.99 13.92 -11.11
CA ASN A 56 -4.48 12.68 -10.53
C ASN A 56 -5.48 11.52 -10.73
N ARG A 57 -5.14 10.34 -10.22
CA ARG A 57 -5.92 9.10 -10.32
C ARG A 57 -5.95 8.35 -8.99
N GLY A 58 -6.61 7.18 -8.99
CA GLY A 58 -6.56 6.24 -7.88
C GLY A 58 -7.14 6.81 -6.59
N GLU A 59 -6.59 6.38 -5.45
CA GLU A 59 -7.17 6.71 -4.13
C GLU A 59 -7.19 8.21 -3.85
N ILE A 60 -6.11 8.93 -4.23
CA ILE A 60 -5.99 10.35 -3.95
C ILE A 60 -7.02 11.17 -4.71
N ALA A 61 -7.34 10.78 -5.96
CA ALA A 61 -8.41 11.43 -6.69
C ALA A 61 -9.77 11.22 -6.01
N CYS A 62 -10.06 10.01 -5.54
CA CYS A 62 -11.24 9.72 -4.74
C CYS A 62 -11.27 10.52 -3.42
N ARG A 63 -10.13 10.63 -2.72
CA ARG A 63 -9.95 11.40 -1.48
C ARG A 63 -10.28 12.88 -1.69
N ILE A 64 -9.80 13.49 -2.78
CA ILE A 64 -10.06 14.89 -3.11
C ILE A 64 -11.53 15.09 -3.49
N ILE A 65 -12.08 14.23 -4.35
CA ILE A 65 -13.49 14.30 -4.79
C ILE A 65 -14.42 14.22 -3.58
N LYS A 66 -14.15 13.34 -2.61
CA LYS A 66 -14.96 13.22 -1.37
C LYS A 66 -15.02 14.53 -0.59
N THR A 67 -13.91 15.25 -0.43
CA THR A 67 -13.91 16.55 0.26
C THR A 67 -14.55 17.64 -0.57
N ALA A 68 -14.23 17.73 -1.88
CA ALA A 68 -14.86 18.71 -2.77
C ALA A 68 -16.39 18.58 -2.79
N LYS A 69 -16.93 17.35 -2.90
CA LYS A 69 -18.37 17.09 -2.82
C LYS A 69 -18.98 17.47 -1.47
N ARG A 70 -18.27 17.22 -0.35
CA ARG A 70 -18.71 17.68 0.98
C ARG A 70 -18.75 19.21 1.09
N MET A 71 -17.93 19.93 0.33
CA MET A 71 -17.92 21.39 0.26
C MET A 71 -18.90 21.95 -0.78
N GLY A 72 -19.59 21.11 -1.56
CA GLY A 72 -20.48 21.53 -2.63
C GLY A 72 -19.79 21.97 -3.93
N ILE A 73 -18.52 21.60 -4.12
CA ILE A 73 -17.71 21.94 -5.29
C ILE A 73 -17.87 20.86 -6.37
N LYS A 74 -18.12 21.26 -7.62
CA LYS A 74 -18.16 20.30 -8.76
C LYS A 74 -16.77 19.77 -9.09
N THR A 75 -16.70 18.52 -9.49
CA THR A 75 -15.44 17.80 -9.69
C THR A 75 -15.27 17.27 -11.10
N VAL A 76 -14.09 17.49 -11.67
CA VAL A 76 -13.66 16.93 -12.96
C VAL A 76 -12.51 15.95 -12.74
N ALA A 77 -12.67 14.70 -13.17
CA ALA A 77 -11.59 13.72 -13.20
C ALA A 77 -10.92 13.66 -14.58
N VAL A 78 -9.61 13.44 -14.64
CA VAL A 78 -8.92 13.06 -15.88
C VAL A 78 -8.57 11.57 -15.87
N TYR A 79 -8.58 10.94 -17.05
CA TYR A 79 -8.33 9.51 -17.16
C TYR A 79 -7.58 9.08 -18.41
N SER A 80 -6.74 8.06 -18.24
CA SER A 80 -6.09 7.28 -19.31
C SER A 80 -6.98 6.14 -19.80
N VAL A 81 -6.59 5.44 -20.86
CA VAL A 81 -7.30 4.22 -21.33
C VAL A 81 -7.49 3.20 -20.20
N ALA A 82 -6.42 2.90 -19.45
CA ALA A 82 -6.45 1.96 -18.33
C ALA A 82 -7.37 2.41 -17.17
N ASP A 83 -7.65 3.71 -17.05
CA ASP A 83 -8.46 4.26 -15.97
C ASP A 83 -9.92 4.53 -16.36
N SER A 84 -10.33 4.19 -17.58
CA SER A 84 -11.68 4.47 -18.10
C SER A 84 -12.82 3.93 -17.22
N GLN A 85 -12.54 2.90 -16.42
CA GLN A 85 -13.48 2.28 -15.48
C GLN A 85 -13.08 2.45 -14.00
N SER A 86 -12.09 3.30 -13.70
CA SER A 86 -11.62 3.51 -12.33
C SER A 86 -12.64 4.24 -11.47
N LEU A 87 -12.55 4.02 -10.16
CA LEU A 87 -13.51 4.56 -9.19
C LEU A 87 -13.56 6.09 -9.22
N HIS A 88 -12.43 6.78 -9.37
CA HIS A 88 -12.40 8.25 -9.38
C HIS A 88 -13.13 8.85 -10.59
N VAL A 89 -13.12 8.16 -11.73
CA VAL A 89 -13.87 8.56 -12.93
C VAL A 89 -15.37 8.45 -12.70
N LYS A 90 -15.82 7.36 -12.07
CA LYS A 90 -17.22 7.14 -11.70
C LYS A 90 -17.70 8.11 -10.60
N MET A 91 -16.78 8.54 -9.74
CA MET A 91 -17.09 9.43 -8.63
C MET A 91 -17.20 10.90 -9.02
N ALA A 92 -16.46 11.35 -10.03
CA ALA A 92 -16.47 12.75 -10.46
C ALA A 92 -17.79 13.14 -11.17
N ASP A 93 -18.09 14.44 -11.23
CA ASP A 93 -19.29 14.93 -11.89
C ASP A 93 -19.11 15.02 -13.42
N GLU A 94 -17.86 15.25 -13.86
CA GLU A 94 -17.44 15.22 -15.26
C GLU A 94 -16.09 14.46 -15.36
N SER A 95 -15.79 13.92 -16.54
CA SER A 95 -14.50 13.30 -16.79
C SER A 95 -13.96 13.56 -18.18
N VAL A 96 -12.63 13.65 -18.32
CA VAL A 96 -11.94 13.94 -19.58
C VAL A 96 -10.86 12.91 -19.85
N PHE A 97 -10.91 12.32 -21.05
CA PHE A 97 -9.88 11.43 -21.55
C PHE A 97 -8.60 12.21 -21.91
N ILE A 98 -7.46 11.75 -21.39
CA ILE A 98 -6.15 12.38 -21.58
C ILE A 98 -5.11 11.45 -22.25
N GLY A 99 -5.56 10.36 -22.88
CA GLY A 99 -4.70 9.56 -23.76
C GLY A 99 -4.34 8.14 -23.25
N PRO A 100 -3.26 7.55 -23.80
CA PRO A 100 -2.85 6.18 -23.53
C PRO A 100 -2.53 5.89 -22.05
N SER A 101 -2.44 4.60 -21.71
CA SER A 101 -2.21 4.13 -20.34
C SER A 101 -0.88 4.57 -19.70
N PRO A 102 0.25 4.72 -20.42
CA PRO A 102 1.47 5.24 -19.80
C PRO A 102 1.29 6.67 -19.28
N ALA A 103 1.68 6.90 -18.03
CA ALA A 103 1.61 8.23 -17.40
C ALA A 103 2.42 9.30 -18.16
N SER A 104 3.55 8.91 -18.74
CA SER A 104 4.41 9.77 -19.58
C SER A 104 3.71 10.27 -20.83
N GLU A 105 2.63 9.64 -21.25
CA GLU A 105 1.83 10.02 -22.41
C GLU A 105 0.45 10.55 -22.01
N SER A 106 0.12 10.60 -20.71
CA SER A 106 -1.18 11.03 -20.18
C SER A 106 -1.03 12.00 -19.01
N TYR A 107 -1.01 11.50 -17.77
CA TYR A 107 -1.02 12.31 -16.54
C TYR A 107 0.17 13.26 -16.38
N LEU A 108 1.29 13.01 -17.05
CA LEU A 108 2.48 13.87 -17.03
C LEU A 108 2.51 14.90 -18.18
N ILE A 109 1.57 14.83 -19.13
CA ILE A 109 1.50 15.75 -20.27
C ILE A 109 0.69 16.99 -19.88
N LYS A 110 1.38 18.10 -19.62
CA LYS A 110 0.80 19.37 -19.15
C LYS A 110 -0.27 19.89 -20.10
N GLU A 111 0.00 19.81 -21.40
CA GLU A 111 -0.85 20.31 -22.48
C GLU A 111 -2.23 19.63 -22.45
N LYS A 112 -2.27 18.34 -22.12
CA LYS A 112 -3.54 17.59 -22.02
C LYS A 112 -4.35 17.96 -20.78
N ILE A 113 -3.67 18.28 -19.69
CA ILE A 113 -4.34 18.77 -18.48
C ILE A 113 -4.90 20.17 -18.72
N LEU A 114 -4.14 21.05 -19.38
CA LEU A 114 -4.60 22.39 -19.76
C LEU A 114 -5.79 22.35 -20.72
N ASP A 115 -5.78 21.46 -21.73
CA ASP A 115 -6.95 21.21 -22.60
C ASP A 115 -8.18 20.76 -21.80
N ALA A 116 -7.99 19.83 -20.86
CA ALA A 116 -9.09 19.34 -20.02
C ALA A 116 -9.68 20.46 -19.13
N ILE A 117 -8.85 21.36 -18.60
CA ILE A 117 -9.29 22.54 -17.85
C ILE A 117 -10.11 23.46 -18.74
N ALA A 118 -9.58 23.81 -19.92
CA ALA A 118 -10.23 24.71 -20.87
C ALA A 118 -11.60 24.18 -21.32
N ARG A 119 -11.71 22.87 -21.60
CA ARG A 119 -12.96 22.22 -22.03
C ARG A 119 -14.04 22.16 -20.96
N THR A 120 -13.63 22.08 -19.69
CA THR A 120 -14.57 21.87 -18.57
C THR A 120 -14.87 23.15 -17.80
N GLY A 121 -14.05 24.19 -17.97
CA GLY A 121 -14.17 25.46 -17.23
C GLY A 121 -13.87 25.29 -15.74
N ALA A 122 -12.96 24.39 -15.38
CA ALA A 122 -12.51 24.26 -14.00
C ALA A 122 -11.74 25.52 -13.57
N GLU A 123 -12.05 26.06 -12.39
CA GLU A 123 -11.45 27.29 -11.85
C GLU A 123 -10.10 27.02 -11.15
N ALA A 124 -9.88 25.78 -10.73
CA ALA A 124 -8.70 25.37 -9.99
C ALA A 124 -8.32 23.91 -10.27
N VAL A 125 -7.05 23.59 -10.05
CA VAL A 125 -6.49 22.25 -10.23
C VAL A 125 -5.93 21.73 -8.92
N HIS A 126 -6.40 20.57 -8.49
CA HIS A 126 -5.81 19.84 -7.38
C HIS A 126 -4.90 18.74 -7.93
N PRO A 127 -3.58 18.80 -7.71
CA PRO A 127 -2.64 17.83 -8.27
C PRO A 127 -2.58 16.54 -7.46
N GLY A 128 -3.03 16.56 -6.20
CA GLY A 128 -2.84 15.44 -5.28
C GLY A 128 -1.36 15.33 -4.91
N TYR A 129 -0.76 14.16 -5.14
CA TYR A 129 0.66 13.91 -4.95
C TYR A 129 1.25 13.11 -6.12
N GLY A 130 2.57 13.18 -6.31
CA GLY A 130 3.21 12.66 -7.53
C GLY A 130 2.76 13.41 -8.78
N PHE A 131 3.02 12.84 -9.96
CA PHE A 131 2.72 13.47 -11.26
C PHE A 131 3.20 14.94 -11.35
N LEU A 132 2.29 15.88 -11.55
CA LEU A 132 2.57 17.31 -11.73
C LEU A 132 2.52 18.11 -10.41
N SER A 133 2.35 17.47 -9.26
CA SER A 133 2.20 18.16 -7.95
C SER A 133 3.40 19.01 -7.54
N GLU A 134 4.60 18.67 -8.03
CA GLU A 134 5.86 19.36 -7.70
C GLU A 134 6.53 19.92 -8.98
N ASN A 135 5.72 20.26 -9.99
CA ASN A 135 6.20 20.83 -11.25
C ASN A 135 5.99 22.35 -11.30
N ALA A 136 7.02 23.12 -10.94
CA ALA A 136 6.95 24.59 -10.89
C ALA A 136 6.46 25.23 -12.21
N ALA A 137 6.99 24.77 -13.35
CA ALA A 137 6.59 25.28 -14.66
C ALA A 137 5.11 24.98 -15.02
N PHE A 138 4.51 23.92 -14.45
CA PHE A 138 3.06 23.69 -14.60
C PHE A 138 2.26 24.70 -13.77
N VAL A 139 2.72 25.03 -12.55
CA VAL A 139 2.08 26.03 -11.69
C VAL A 139 2.12 27.43 -12.34
N GLU A 140 3.27 27.83 -12.87
CA GLU A 140 3.43 29.14 -13.57
C GLU A 140 2.48 29.27 -14.76
N GLN A 141 2.30 28.19 -15.51
CA GLN A 141 1.38 28.16 -16.65
C GLN A 141 -0.08 28.31 -16.19
N LEU A 142 -0.49 27.58 -15.14
CA LEU A 142 -1.85 27.72 -14.59
C LEU A 142 -2.12 29.14 -14.07
N GLU A 143 -1.15 29.74 -13.37
CA GLU A 143 -1.27 31.10 -12.85
C GLU A 143 -1.41 32.13 -13.99
N SER A 144 -0.66 31.95 -15.08
CA SER A 144 -0.76 32.78 -16.29
C SER A 144 -2.14 32.70 -16.95
N ASP A 145 -2.79 31.53 -16.85
CA ASP A 145 -4.13 31.26 -17.37
C ASP A 145 -5.25 31.64 -16.36
N ASN A 146 -4.92 32.29 -15.24
CA ASN A 146 -5.82 32.61 -14.13
C ASN A 146 -6.52 31.40 -13.49
N ILE A 147 -5.88 30.22 -13.55
CA ILE A 147 -6.36 28.99 -12.92
C ILE A 147 -5.62 28.79 -11.60
N SER A 148 -6.37 28.59 -10.51
CA SER A 148 -5.77 28.41 -9.19
C SER A 148 -5.13 27.03 -9.06
N PHE A 149 -3.83 26.97 -8.76
CA PHE A 149 -3.19 25.74 -8.32
C PHE A 149 -3.47 25.49 -6.84
N ILE A 150 -4.04 24.33 -6.50
CA ILE A 150 -4.33 23.94 -5.12
C ILE A 150 -3.11 23.23 -4.53
N GLY A 151 -2.12 24.05 -4.17
CA GLY A 151 -0.79 23.65 -3.72
C GLY A 151 0.06 24.89 -3.43
N PRO A 152 1.37 24.74 -3.16
CA PRO A 152 2.27 25.87 -2.95
C PRO A 152 2.60 26.62 -4.25
N SER A 153 3.28 27.77 -4.13
CA SER A 153 3.72 28.55 -5.30
C SER A 153 4.82 27.86 -6.09
N ALA A 154 4.96 28.21 -7.37
CA ALA A 154 6.08 27.77 -8.21
C ALA A 154 7.45 28.08 -7.59
N SER A 155 7.60 29.26 -6.96
CA SER A 155 8.83 29.66 -6.27
C SER A 155 9.17 28.75 -5.09
N SER A 156 8.16 28.33 -4.31
CA SER A 156 8.33 27.41 -3.18
C SER A 156 8.77 26.02 -3.65
N ILE A 157 8.14 25.52 -4.73
CA ILE A 157 8.48 24.23 -5.35
C ILE A 157 9.92 24.25 -5.86
N THR A 158 10.31 25.28 -6.62
CA THR A 158 11.68 25.43 -7.13
C THR A 158 12.70 25.54 -6.01
N GLY A 159 12.40 26.32 -4.96
CA GLY A 159 13.31 26.51 -3.83
C GLY A 159 13.63 25.22 -3.07
N MET A 160 12.69 24.26 -3.04
CA MET A 160 12.86 22.97 -2.34
C MET A 160 13.27 21.81 -3.27
N GLY A 161 13.24 21.99 -4.59
CA GLY A 161 13.53 20.93 -5.56
C GLY A 161 15.02 20.57 -5.71
N ASP A 162 15.94 21.52 -5.45
CA ASP A 162 17.39 21.27 -5.43
C ASP A 162 17.87 21.08 -3.98
N LYS A 163 18.53 19.95 -3.69
CA LYS A 163 18.97 19.58 -2.34
C LYS A 163 19.99 20.54 -1.72
N LEU A 164 20.82 21.18 -2.54
CA LEU A 164 21.82 22.13 -2.05
C LEU A 164 21.13 23.45 -1.65
N GLU A 165 20.26 23.95 -2.52
CA GLU A 165 19.51 25.17 -2.25
C GLU A 165 18.52 25.00 -1.10
N SER A 166 17.83 23.85 -1.03
CA SER A 166 16.92 23.56 0.08
C SER A 166 17.63 23.52 1.42
N LYS A 167 18.85 22.95 1.47
CA LYS A 167 19.69 22.96 2.68
C LYS A 167 20.17 24.34 3.09
N ARG A 168 20.58 25.17 2.13
CA ARG A 168 20.99 26.56 2.40
C ARG A 168 19.82 27.36 2.98
N LEU A 169 18.63 27.19 2.41
CA LEU A 169 17.40 27.81 2.90
C LEU A 169 17.03 27.31 4.30
N ALA A 170 17.14 26.01 4.55
CA ALA A 170 16.93 25.41 5.86
C ALA A 170 17.90 25.96 6.91
N ALA A 171 19.20 25.99 6.61
CA ALA A 171 20.22 26.54 7.50
C ALA A 171 20.00 28.05 7.77
N ALA A 172 19.67 28.83 6.73
CA ALA A 172 19.36 30.25 6.85
C ALA A 172 18.06 30.52 7.64
N ALA A 173 17.15 29.55 7.71
CA ALA A 173 15.93 29.59 8.52
C ALA A 173 16.15 29.09 9.95
N GLY A 174 17.38 28.71 10.32
CA GLY A 174 17.73 28.18 11.64
C GLY A 174 17.27 26.74 11.86
N VAL A 175 17.00 25.99 10.78
CA VAL A 175 16.65 24.56 10.86
C VAL A 175 17.92 23.74 11.02
N SER A 176 17.89 22.77 11.93
CA SER A 176 18.97 21.80 12.11
C SER A 176 19.18 21.00 10.82
N THR A 177 20.39 21.01 10.26
CA THR A 177 20.74 20.28 9.04
C THR A 177 21.76 19.18 9.32
N ILE A 178 21.75 18.12 8.52
CA ILE A 178 22.73 17.03 8.65
C ILE A 178 24.13 17.62 8.43
N PRO A 179 25.10 17.37 9.35
CA PRO A 179 26.49 17.78 9.15
C PRO A 179 27.00 17.25 7.81
N GLY A 180 27.55 18.12 6.97
CA GLY A 180 27.95 17.75 5.63
C GLY A 180 28.74 18.86 4.95
N PHE A 181 29.21 18.58 3.74
CA PHE A 181 29.92 19.55 2.93
C PHE A 181 28.95 20.52 2.25
N ASP A 182 29.10 21.81 2.52
CA ASP A 182 28.34 22.89 1.87
C ASP A 182 28.98 23.25 0.51
N GLY A 183 28.82 22.34 -0.45
CA GLY A 183 29.33 22.50 -1.81
C GLY A 183 29.22 21.23 -2.65
N VAL A 184 29.63 21.33 -3.91
CA VAL A 184 29.67 20.19 -4.84
C VAL A 184 31.02 19.49 -4.76
N VAL A 185 30.99 18.18 -4.57
CA VAL A 185 32.19 17.33 -4.56
C VAL A 185 32.76 17.26 -5.98
N LYS A 186 34.07 17.46 -6.13
CA LYS A 186 34.72 17.69 -7.43
C LYS A 186 35.14 16.39 -8.09
N ASP A 187 35.74 15.51 -7.30
CA ASP A 187 36.30 14.24 -7.73
C ASP A 187 36.38 13.27 -6.53
N ALA A 188 36.81 12.03 -6.78
CA ALA A 188 36.89 10.98 -5.78
C ALA A 188 37.85 11.30 -4.63
N GLU A 189 38.95 12.02 -4.86
CA GLU A 189 39.90 12.38 -3.79
C GLU A 189 39.36 13.53 -2.94
N HIS A 190 38.69 14.50 -3.55
CA HIS A 190 37.95 15.52 -2.82
C HIS A 190 36.84 14.87 -1.96
N CYS A 191 36.17 13.83 -2.46
CA CYS A 191 35.22 13.05 -1.68
C CYS A 191 35.84 12.42 -0.43
N VAL A 192 37.02 11.81 -0.55
CA VAL A 192 37.77 11.23 0.59
C VAL A 192 38.17 12.30 1.61
N GLN A 193 38.71 13.43 1.14
CA GLN A 193 39.10 14.55 2.01
C GLN A 193 37.91 15.08 2.82
N ILE A 194 36.78 15.29 2.15
CA ILE A 194 35.53 15.70 2.80
C ILE A 194 35.06 14.63 3.79
N SER A 195 35.05 13.36 3.38
CA SER A 195 34.58 12.24 4.21
C SER A 195 35.39 12.09 5.50
N ARG A 196 36.71 12.30 5.45
CA ARG A 196 37.58 12.32 6.64
C ARG A 196 37.29 13.51 7.55
N SER A 197 36.98 14.67 6.98
CA SER A 197 36.65 15.88 7.75
C SER A 197 35.32 15.77 8.50
N ILE A 198 34.30 15.17 7.87
CA ILE A 198 33.00 14.86 8.50
C ILE A 198 33.11 13.69 9.48
N GLY A 199 34.00 12.75 9.19
CA GLY A 199 34.19 11.50 9.92
C GLY A 199 33.23 10.40 9.43
N TYR A 200 33.76 9.19 9.25
CA TYR A 200 32.98 8.03 8.83
C TYR A 200 31.98 7.54 9.90
N PRO A 201 30.91 6.83 9.51
CA PRO A 201 30.43 6.64 8.14
C PRO A 201 29.80 7.92 7.56
N VAL A 202 29.85 8.04 6.23
CA VAL A 202 29.24 9.15 5.46
C VAL A 202 28.33 8.62 4.37
N MET A 203 27.40 9.45 3.92
CA MET A 203 26.50 9.17 2.80
C MET A 203 26.86 10.07 1.63
N ILE A 204 27.14 9.44 0.49
CA ILE A 204 27.37 10.10 -0.80
C ILE A 204 26.03 10.15 -1.53
N LYS A 205 25.58 11.34 -1.92
CA LYS A 205 24.26 11.56 -2.54
C LYS A 205 24.35 12.44 -3.78
N ALA A 206 23.53 12.14 -4.78
CA ALA A 206 23.33 13.05 -5.91
C ALA A 206 22.51 14.29 -5.50
N SER A 207 22.89 15.46 -6.04
CA SER A 207 22.22 16.75 -5.82
C SER A 207 20.81 16.75 -6.42
N ALA A 208 20.67 16.17 -7.61
CA ALA A 208 19.39 15.95 -8.27
C ALA A 208 18.91 14.51 -8.07
N GLY A 209 17.57 14.33 -8.05
CA GLY A 209 16.93 13.02 -7.96
C GLY A 209 16.41 12.65 -6.56
N GLY A 210 15.32 11.88 -6.53
CA GLY A 210 14.63 11.40 -5.31
C GLY A 210 14.59 9.87 -5.22
N GLY A 211 14.03 9.34 -4.13
CA GLY A 211 13.81 7.90 -3.95
C GLY A 211 15.07 7.08 -3.65
N GLY A 212 16.17 7.74 -3.31
CA GLY A 212 17.42 7.10 -2.90
C GLY A 212 18.30 6.52 -4.01
N LYS A 213 17.98 6.79 -5.27
CA LYS A 213 18.86 6.51 -6.41
C LYS A 213 20.11 7.38 -6.35
N GLY A 214 21.27 6.80 -6.66
CA GLY A 214 22.57 7.47 -6.56
C GLY A 214 23.08 7.71 -5.13
N MET A 215 22.49 7.06 -4.11
CA MET A 215 22.98 7.13 -2.73
C MET A 215 23.85 5.92 -2.38
N ARG A 216 24.99 6.16 -1.72
CA ARG A 216 25.90 5.12 -1.24
C ARG A 216 26.48 5.48 0.12
N ILE A 217 26.56 4.49 1.00
CA ILE A 217 27.19 4.63 2.31
C ILE A 217 28.67 4.31 2.16
N ALA A 218 29.54 5.20 2.62
CA ALA A 218 30.96 4.95 2.72
C ALA A 218 31.38 4.83 4.19
N ARG A 219 32.09 3.74 4.53
CA ARG A 219 32.59 3.48 5.90
C ARG A 219 34.10 3.71 6.03
N ASN A 220 34.80 3.81 4.90
CA ASN A 220 36.23 4.06 4.82
C ASN A 220 36.56 4.83 3.53
N ASP A 221 37.86 5.10 3.31
CA ASP A 221 38.32 5.87 2.15
C ASP A 221 38.06 5.17 0.81
N ASP A 222 38.21 3.84 0.74
CA ASP A 222 38.02 3.08 -0.49
C ASP A 222 36.54 3.04 -0.88
N ASP A 223 35.65 2.80 0.09
CA ASP A 223 34.20 2.93 -0.10
C ASP A 223 33.83 4.33 -0.61
N ALA A 224 34.51 5.38 -0.12
CA ALA A 224 34.21 6.75 -0.54
C ALA A 224 34.63 7.01 -1.99
N ARG A 225 35.78 6.49 -2.42
CA ARG A 225 36.23 6.60 -3.82
C ARG A 225 35.29 5.86 -4.76
N ASP A 226 34.96 4.63 -4.43
CA ASP A 226 34.13 3.78 -5.29
C ASP A 226 32.68 4.25 -5.27
N GLY A 227 32.16 4.62 -4.09
CA GLY A 227 30.85 5.22 -3.91
C GLY A 227 30.68 6.50 -4.73
N PHE A 228 31.67 7.41 -4.75
CA PHE A 228 31.61 8.62 -5.57
C PHE A 228 31.50 8.30 -7.06
N LYS A 229 32.37 7.40 -7.57
CA LYS A 229 32.38 7.03 -9.00
C LYS A 229 31.03 6.41 -9.42
N LEU A 230 30.56 5.42 -8.66
CA LEU A 230 29.32 4.70 -8.95
C LEU A 230 28.11 5.62 -8.86
N SER A 231 28.01 6.42 -7.79
CA SER A 231 26.89 7.35 -7.62
C SER A 231 26.87 8.44 -8.69
N THR A 232 28.03 8.94 -9.13
CA THR A 232 28.10 9.94 -10.21
C THR A 232 27.61 9.37 -11.54
N GLN A 233 28.00 8.14 -11.88
CA GLN A 233 27.55 7.46 -13.09
C GLN A 233 26.03 7.21 -13.05
N GLU A 234 25.53 6.72 -11.93
CA GLU A 234 24.09 6.46 -11.73
C GLU A 234 23.27 7.77 -11.79
N ALA A 235 23.77 8.86 -11.21
CA ALA A 235 23.12 10.17 -11.24
C ALA A 235 23.09 10.75 -12.66
N LEU A 236 24.20 10.67 -13.40
CA LEU A 236 24.28 11.13 -14.77
C LEU A 236 23.34 10.35 -15.69
N SER A 237 23.31 9.01 -15.56
CA SER A 237 22.43 8.17 -16.37
C SER A 237 20.95 8.35 -16.03
N SER A 238 20.62 8.61 -14.78
CA SER A 238 19.23 8.68 -14.30
C SER A 238 18.62 10.07 -14.39
N PHE A 239 19.42 11.12 -14.20
CA PHE A 239 18.94 12.49 -14.00
C PHE A 239 19.67 13.53 -14.85
N GLY A 240 20.72 13.15 -15.59
CA GLY A 240 21.52 14.08 -16.39
C GLY A 240 22.34 15.08 -15.56
N ASP A 241 22.43 14.89 -14.24
CA ASP A 241 23.16 15.75 -13.30
C ASP A 241 24.21 14.92 -12.57
N SER A 242 25.45 15.40 -12.58
CA SER A 242 26.61 14.75 -11.95
C SER A 242 27.04 15.41 -10.63
N ARG A 243 26.32 16.43 -10.16
CA ARG A 243 26.65 17.12 -8.90
C ARG A 243 26.42 16.17 -7.72
N MET A 244 27.48 15.96 -6.93
CA MET A 244 27.48 15.08 -5.77
C MET A 244 27.67 15.85 -4.46
N LEU A 245 27.08 15.33 -3.38
CA LEU A 245 27.12 15.83 -2.01
C LEU A 245 27.62 14.72 -1.07
N VAL A 246 28.30 15.10 0.02
CA VAL A 246 28.68 14.17 1.10
C VAL A 246 28.15 14.70 2.43
N GLU A 247 27.46 13.83 3.14
CA GLU A 247 26.81 14.11 4.41
C GLU A 247 27.18 13.07 5.46
N LYS A 248 27.07 13.41 6.73
CA LYS A 248 27.19 12.43 7.80
C LYS A 248 26.10 11.36 7.65
N PHE A 249 26.49 10.09 7.72
CA PHE A 249 25.52 9.00 7.81
C PHE A 249 25.06 8.87 9.26
N ILE A 250 23.76 9.00 9.48
CA ILE A 250 23.12 8.74 10.78
C ILE A 250 22.80 7.26 10.83
N ASP A 251 23.32 6.55 11.83
CA ASP A 251 23.08 5.11 11.99
C ASP A 251 21.71 4.86 12.65
N ASN A 252 20.98 3.88 12.13
CA ASN A 252 19.62 3.52 12.54
C ASN A 252 18.69 4.71 12.82
N PRO A 253 18.54 5.65 11.87
CA PRO A 253 17.73 6.83 12.09
C PRO A 253 16.24 6.46 12.11
N ARG A 254 15.45 7.32 12.74
CA ARG A 254 14.00 7.36 12.57
C ARG A 254 13.64 8.41 11.55
N HIS A 255 12.73 8.05 10.65
CA HIS A 255 12.18 9.00 9.69
C HIS A 255 10.95 9.63 10.32
N ILE A 256 11.06 10.88 10.77
CA ILE A 256 9.97 11.61 11.42
C ILE A 256 9.74 12.91 10.66
N GLU A 257 8.50 13.19 10.33
CA GLU A 257 8.13 14.30 9.46
C GLU A 257 7.06 15.18 10.09
N ILE A 258 7.10 16.48 9.81
CA ILE A 258 6.16 17.46 10.35
C ILE A 258 5.19 17.88 9.24
N GLN A 259 3.89 17.71 9.49
CA GLN A 259 2.87 18.30 8.64
C GLN A 259 2.83 19.81 8.87
N VAL A 260 2.94 20.59 7.81
CA VAL A 260 2.77 22.05 7.86
C VAL A 260 1.56 22.46 7.02
N LEU A 261 0.94 23.57 7.43
CA LEU A 261 -0.17 24.19 6.72
C LEU A 261 0.02 25.71 6.79
N GLY A 262 0.08 26.36 5.62
CA GLY A 262 0.17 27.82 5.52
C GLY A 262 -0.94 28.41 4.67
N ASP A 263 -1.23 29.70 4.85
CA ASP A 263 -2.12 30.48 3.98
C ASP A 263 -1.40 31.58 3.19
N LYS A 264 -2.09 32.18 2.24
CA LYS A 264 -1.58 33.29 1.42
C LYS A 264 -1.42 34.61 2.20
N HIS A 265 -1.72 34.62 3.50
CA HIS A 265 -1.66 35.79 4.39
C HIS A 265 -0.47 35.74 5.35
N GLY A 266 0.42 34.76 5.18
CA GLY A 266 1.64 34.59 5.98
C GLY A 266 1.43 33.82 7.28
N ASN A 267 0.23 33.28 7.53
CA ASN A 267 0.02 32.38 8.66
C ASN A 267 0.54 30.99 8.30
N VAL A 268 1.29 30.38 9.20
CA VAL A 268 1.80 29.01 9.05
C VAL A 268 1.76 28.33 10.41
N ILE A 269 1.21 27.12 10.44
CA ILE A 269 1.12 26.23 11.60
C ILE A 269 1.65 24.84 11.27
N TYR A 270 1.99 24.05 12.28
CA TYR A 270 2.28 22.63 12.15
C TYR A 270 1.20 21.77 12.81
N LEU A 271 0.90 20.64 12.18
CA LEU A 271 -0.15 19.68 12.56
C LEU A 271 0.47 18.40 13.14
N ASN A 272 1.37 18.59 14.11
CA ASN A 272 2.21 17.55 14.73
C ASN A 272 3.05 16.75 13.72
N GLU A 273 3.67 15.67 14.20
CA GLU A 273 4.53 14.79 13.44
C GLU A 273 3.88 13.47 13.03
N ARG A 274 4.50 12.81 12.06
CA ARG A 274 4.30 11.40 11.71
C ARG A 274 5.64 10.68 11.76
N GLU A 275 5.65 9.43 12.21
CA GLU A 275 6.81 8.55 12.12
C GLU A 275 6.60 7.53 10.99
N CYS A 276 7.48 7.58 9.99
CA CYS A 276 7.44 6.77 8.78
C CYS A 276 8.67 5.84 8.69
N SER A 277 9.23 5.46 9.85
CA SER A 277 10.45 4.66 9.97
C SER A 277 10.31 3.27 9.36
N ILE A 278 9.10 2.69 9.32
CA ILE A 278 8.86 1.37 8.73
C ILE A 278 8.75 1.52 7.21
N GLN A 279 9.89 1.30 6.55
CA GLN A 279 10.04 1.44 5.11
C GLN A 279 10.79 0.26 4.49
N ARG A 280 10.53 0.02 3.21
CA ARG A 280 11.20 -0.97 2.38
C ARG A 280 11.85 -0.27 1.20
N ARG A 281 13.18 -0.34 1.07
CA ARG A 281 13.92 0.31 -0.05
C ARG A 281 13.50 1.78 -0.24
N ASN A 282 13.37 2.52 0.88
CA ASN A 282 12.90 3.91 0.95
C ASN A 282 11.41 4.14 0.59
N GLN A 283 10.63 3.09 0.40
CA GLN A 283 9.17 3.18 0.27
C GLN A 283 8.51 2.97 1.63
N LYS A 284 7.76 3.95 2.10
CA LYS A 284 7.02 3.90 3.38
C LYS A 284 5.96 2.79 3.33
N VAL A 285 5.83 2.02 4.42
CA VAL A 285 4.97 0.83 4.51
C VAL A 285 3.95 0.96 5.64
N ILE A 286 4.42 1.35 6.84
CA ILE A 286 3.57 1.67 7.99
C ILE A 286 4.00 3.03 8.53
N GLU A 287 3.01 3.88 8.74
CA GLU A 287 3.17 5.21 9.30
C GLU A 287 2.32 5.36 10.56
N GLU A 288 2.79 6.14 11.52
CA GLU A 288 2.03 6.43 12.74
C GLU A 288 2.08 7.91 13.14
N ALA A 289 1.00 8.40 13.75
CA ALA A 289 0.92 9.73 14.32
C ALA A 289 0.27 9.68 15.71
N PRO A 290 0.87 10.31 16.74
CA PRO A 290 2.20 10.93 16.75
C PRO A 290 3.35 9.89 16.70
N SER A 291 4.61 10.32 16.86
CA SER A 291 5.76 9.44 17.07
C SER A 291 5.83 8.97 18.53
N VAL A 292 6.08 7.67 18.72
CA VAL A 292 6.33 7.07 20.05
C VAL A 292 7.69 7.47 20.64
N PHE A 293 8.60 7.97 19.81
CA PHE A 293 9.97 8.28 20.20
C PHE A 293 10.16 9.70 20.73
N LEU A 294 9.40 10.67 20.20
CA LEU A 294 9.55 12.08 20.54
C LEU A 294 8.88 12.45 21.86
N ASP A 295 9.61 13.19 22.70
CA ASP A 295 9.02 13.95 23.80
C ASP A 295 8.41 15.28 23.32
N GLU A 296 7.70 15.97 24.21
CA GLU A 296 7.03 17.24 23.89
C GLU A 296 8.01 18.35 23.49
N ALA A 297 9.21 18.39 24.08
CA ALA A 297 10.19 19.43 23.83
C ALA A 297 10.79 19.29 22.43
N THR A 298 11.23 18.09 22.06
CA THR A 298 11.74 17.79 20.71
C THR A 298 10.65 17.97 19.67
N ARG A 299 9.42 17.50 19.93
CA ARG A 299 8.28 17.68 19.03
C ARG A 299 8.01 19.15 18.73
N LYS A 300 7.96 19.97 19.79
CA LYS A 300 7.77 21.42 19.65
C LYS A 300 8.92 22.07 18.87
N ALA A 301 10.17 21.72 19.18
CA ALA A 301 11.34 22.25 18.47
C ALA A 301 11.32 21.92 16.97
N MET A 302 10.99 20.68 16.61
CA MET A 302 10.83 20.26 15.20
C MET A 302 9.70 21.02 14.52
N GLY A 303 8.55 21.16 15.18
CA GLY A 303 7.40 21.91 14.66
C GLY A 303 7.70 23.39 14.41
N GLU A 304 8.34 24.05 15.37
CA GLU A 304 8.72 25.47 15.26
C GLU A 304 9.77 25.71 14.17
N GLN A 305 10.75 24.82 14.02
CA GLN A 305 11.73 24.90 12.92
C GLN A 305 11.09 24.67 11.55
N ALA A 306 10.16 23.71 11.44
CA ALA A 306 9.40 23.50 10.20
C ALA A 306 8.57 24.74 9.82
N VAL A 307 7.91 25.38 10.79
CA VAL A 307 7.19 26.65 10.57
C VAL A 307 8.15 27.79 10.16
N SER A 308 9.33 27.88 10.79
CA SER A 308 10.35 28.88 10.44
C SER A 308 10.77 28.77 8.97
N LEU A 309 11.06 27.55 8.50
CA LEU A 309 11.39 27.27 7.09
C LEU A 309 10.28 27.72 6.15
N CYS A 310 9.04 27.31 6.43
CA CYS A 310 7.88 27.67 5.62
C CYS A 310 7.65 29.19 5.56
N LYS A 311 7.80 29.90 6.68
CA LYS A 311 7.70 31.36 6.71
C LYS A 311 8.80 32.03 5.87
N LYS A 312 10.03 31.51 5.93
CA LYS A 312 11.14 32.04 5.13
C LYS A 312 10.91 31.85 3.63
N LEU A 313 10.27 30.75 3.24
CA LEU A 313 9.89 30.44 1.86
C LEU A 313 8.65 31.20 1.36
N GLY A 314 7.83 31.74 2.27
CA GLY A 314 6.49 32.21 1.91
C GLY A 314 5.55 31.06 1.52
N TYR A 315 5.74 29.89 2.13
CA TYR A 315 5.01 28.67 1.82
C TYR A 315 3.53 28.76 2.25
N TYR A 316 2.63 28.30 1.38
CA TYR A 316 1.20 28.14 1.67
C TYR A 316 0.68 26.80 1.14
N SER A 317 -0.55 26.44 1.51
CA SER A 317 -1.14 25.11 1.35
C SER A 317 -0.51 24.09 2.31
N ALA A 318 -0.82 22.80 2.11
CA ALA A 318 -0.22 21.72 2.87
C ALA A 318 1.19 21.39 2.35
N GLY A 319 2.10 21.06 3.26
CA GLY A 319 3.44 20.57 2.93
C GLY A 319 3.97 19.66 4.04
N THR A 320 5.10 19.01 3.83
CA THR A 320 5.71 18.19 4.87
C THR A 320 7.21 18.39 4.91
N VAL A 321 7.73 18.68 6.09
CA VAL A 321 9.17 18.79 6.35
C VAL A 321 9.65 17.47 6.94
N GLU A 322 10.51 16.76 6.23
CA GLU A 322 11.03 15.46 6.63
C GLU A 322 12.35 15.61 7.42
N PHE A 323 12.46 14.89 8.53
CA PHE A 323 13.65 14.86 9.37
C PHE A 323 14.15 13.42 9.57
N LEU A 324 15.47 13.29 9.72
CA LEU A 324 16.10 12.12 10.32
C LEU A 324 16.37 12.41 11.80
N VAL A 325 15.89 11.54 12.67
CA VAL A 325 16.07 11.65 14.12
C VAL A 325 16.97 10.52 14.61
N ASP A 326 18.05 10.86 15.31
CA ASP A 326 18.98 9.90 15.88
C ASP A 326 18.49 9.33 17.23
N GLN A 327 19.25 8.39 17.79
CA GLN A 327 18.92 7.74 19.07
C GLN A 327 18.93 8.71 20.28
N ASN A 328 19.57 9.86 20.16
CA ASN A 328 19.64 10.89 21.20
C ASN A 328 18.58 11.98 21.01
N ARG A 329 17.64 11.79 20.07
CA ARG A 329 16.62 12.78 19.67
C ARG A 329 17.19 14.04 19.03
N ASN A 330 18.43 14.01 18.54
CA ASN A 330 18.89 15.04 17.61
C ASN A 330 18.19 14.81 16.27
N PHE A 331 17.63 15.88 15.71
CA PHE A 331 16.91 15.82 14.45
C PHE A 331 17.60 16.68 13.41
N TYR A 332 17.53 16.23 12.16
CA TYR A 332 18.21 16.85 11.05
C TYR A 332 17.31 16.89 9.82
N PHE A 333 17.18 18.06 9.22
CA PHE A 333 16.41 18.28 7.99
C PHE A 333 16.92 17.39 6.88
N LEU A 334 16.00 16.64 6.28
CA LEU A 334 16.25 15.80 5.12
C LEU A 334 15.83 16.53 3.84
N GLU A 335 14.54 16.83 3.73
CA GLU A 335 13.94 17.57 2.61
C GLU A 335 12.56 18.10 2.99
N MET A 336 11.95 18.88 2.10
CA MET A 336 10.56 19.32 2.22
C MET A 336 9.79 18.89 0.98
N ASN A 337 8.75 18.10 1.18
CA ASN A 337 7.82 17.72 0.12
C ASN A 337 6.75 18.82 -0.02
N THR A 338 6.73 19.47 -1.18
CA THR A 338 5.90 20.66 -1.44
C THR A 338 4.52 20.27 -1.96
N ARG A 339 3.88 19.33 -1.26
CA ARG A 339 2.60 18.71 -1.63
C ARG A 339 1.92 18.08 -0.42
N LEU A 340 0.68 17.62 -0.61
CA LEU A 340 0.03 16.73 0.34
C LEU A 340 0.81 15.39 0.40
N GLN A 341 1.09 14.89 1.59
CA GLN A 341 1.67 13.56 1.75
C GLN A 341 0.63 12.44 1.64
N VAL A 342 1.06 11.23 1.30
CA VAL A 342 0.17 10.09 1.12
C VAL A 342 -0.49 9.74 2.46
N GLU A 343 0.33 9.69 3.50
CA GLU A 343 0.08 9.41 4.91
C GLU A 343 -0.54 10.58 5.69
N HIS A 344 -1.07 11.60 5.01
CA HIS A 344 -1.81 12.67 5.68
C HIS A 344 -3.02 12.20 6.52
N PRO A 345 -3.75 11.10 6.21
CA PRO A 345 -4.91 10.68 6.99
C PRO A 345 -4.65 10.45 8.48
N ILE A 346 -3.47 9.95 8.87
CA ILE A 346 -3.13 9.76 10.28
C ILE A 346 -2.99 11.10 11.02
N THR A 347 -2.50 12.15 10.35
CA THR A 347 -2.53 13.52 10.89
C THR A 347 -3.96 14.02 11.03
N GLU A 348 -4.83 13.79 10.03
CA GLU A 348 -6.24 14.20 10.10
C GLU A 348 -6.97 13.52 11.27
N CYS A 349 -6.69 12.24 11.51
CA CYS A 349 -7.30 11.47 12.59
C CYS A 349 -6.97 12.02 13.99
N ILE A 350 -5.74 12.45 14.24
CA ILE A 350 -5.33 12.95 15.56
C ILE A 350 -5.60 14.44 15.77
N THR A 351 -5.67 15.23 14.69
CA THR A 351 -5.87 16.69 14.77
C THR A 351 -7.32 17.12 14.54
N GLY A 352 -8.10 16.31 13.83
CA GLY A 352 -9.45 16.63 13.41
C GLY A 352 -9.53 17.70 12.31
N VAL A 353 -8.45 17.87 11.53
CA VAL A 353 -8.38 18.81 10.41
C VAL A 353 -8.49 18.03 9.08
N ASP A 354 -9.39 18.44 8.19
CA ASP A 354 -9.40 17.94 6.80
C ASP A 354 -8.38 18.74 5.98
N LEU A 355 -7.23 18.13 5.68
CA LEU A 355 -6.13 18.82 5.00
C LEU A 355 -6.51 19.24 3.59
N VAL A 356 -7.28 18.42 2.87
CA VAL A 356 -7.77 18.76 1.53
C VAL A 356 -8.72 19.95 1.58
N GLN A 357 -9.58 20.04 2.61
CA GLN A 357 -10.45 21.20 2.82
C GLN A 357 -9.60 22.46 3.01
N GLN A 358 -8.58 22.40 3.87
CA GLN A 358 -7.70 23.55 4.10
C GLN A 358 -6.96 23.99 2.84
N MET A 359 -6.45 23.02 2.05
CA MET A 359 -5.82 23.32 0.76
C MET A 359 -6.77 24.06 -0.19
N LEU A 360 -8.03 23.62 -0.29
CA LEU A 360 -9.06 24.28 -1.11
C LEU A 360 -9.37 25.69 -0.61
N ARG A 361 -9.53 25.87 0.70
CA ARG A 361 -9.80 27.18 1.33
C ARG A 361 -8.66 28.16 1.07
N VAL A 362 -7.42 27.76 1.35
CA VAL A 362 -6.23 28.57 1.16
C VAL A 362 -6.04 28.94 -0.31
N ALA A 363 -6.26 28.00 -1.24
CA ALA A 363 -6.16 28.27 -2.67
C ALA A 363 -7.15 29.36 -3.12
N LYS A 364 -8.38 29.36 -2.57
CA LYS A 364 -9.41 30.38 -2.81
C LYS A 364 -9.09 31.74 -2.16
N GLY A 365 -8.06 31.80 -1.30
CA GLY A 365 -7.59 33.02 -0.67
C GLY A 365 -8.06 33.22 0.77
N HIS A 366 -8.66 32.20 1.40
CA HIS A 366 -9.08 32.28 2.79
C HIS A 366 -7.89 32.20 3.76
N LYS A 367 -8.09 32.77 4.95
CA LYS A 367 -7.15 32.64 6.08
C LYS A 367 -7.39 31.33 6.81
N LEU A 368 -6.38 30.83 7.51
CA LEU A 368 -6.57 29.75 8.47
C LEU A 368 -7.48 30.22 9.61
N ASN A 369 -8.52 29.44 9.91
CA ASN A 369 -9.38 29.67 11.08
C ASN A 369 -8.79 29.09 12.37
N ILE A 370 -7.71 28.31 12.25
CA ILE A 370 -7.07 27.56 13.31
C ILE A 370 -5.68 28.13 13.58
N SER A 371 -5.34 28.24 14.86
CA SER A 371 -4.03 28.68 15.33
C SER A 371 -3.21 27.50 15.88
N GLN A 372 -1.91 27.71 16.12
CA GLN A 372 -1.05 26.67 16.68
C GLN A 372 -1.54 26.15 18.05
N ASN A 373 -2.23 26.99 18.83
CA ASN A 373 -2.73 26.62 20.16
C ASN A 373 -3.93 25.67 20.09
N ASP A 374 -4.67 25.69 18.97
CA ASP A 374 -5.85 24.84 18.74
C ASP A 374 -5.45 23.41 18.37
N ILE A 375 -4.22 23.22 17.85
CA ILE A 375 -3.72 21.92 17.43
C ILE A 375 -3.35 21.08 18.66
N LYS A 376 -4.14 20.03 18.90
CA LYS A 376 -3.90 19.02 19.93
C LYS A 376 -3.53 17.67 19.31
N ILE A 377 -3.10 16.73 20.17
CA ILE A 377 -2.93 15.32 19.83
C ILE A 377 -4.09 14.57 20.48
N ASN A 378 -5.05 14.11 19.68
CA ASN A 378 -6.22 13.35 20.15
C ASN A 378 -6.07 11.88 19.76
N GLY A 379 -5.50 11.09 20.68
CA GLY A 379 -5.29 9.66 20.48
C GLY A 379 -4.10 9.34 19.59
N TRP A 380 -4.16 8.19 18.91
CA TRP A 380 -3.12 7.67 18.04
C TRP A 380 -3.73 7.15 16.75
N ALA A 381 -3.01 7.27 15.65
CA ALA A 381 -3.42 6.72 14.37
C ALA A 381 -2.26 6.01 13.69
N MET A 382 -2.59 4.93 12.99
CA MET A 382 -1.66 4.12 12.20
C MET A 382 -2.22 3.92 10.81
N GLU A 383 -1.35 4.09 9.81
CA GLU A 383 -1.65 3.79 8.42
C GLU A 383 -0.83 2.58 7.99
N SER A 384 -1.47 1.68 7.27
CA SER A 384 -0.80 0.60 6.55
C SER A 384 -1.09 0.77 5.07
N ARG A 385 -0.03 0.89 4.26
CA ARG A 385 -0.15 0.91 2.80
C ARG A 385 -0.36 -0.51 2.29
N VAL A 386 -1.59 -0.83 1.94
CA VAL A 386 -1.94 -2.12 1.36
C VAL A 386 -1.57 -2.09 -0.11
N TYR A 387 -0.53 -2.83 -0.47
CA TYR A 387 0.02 -2.92 -1.81
C TYR A 387 -0.31 -4.26 -2.47
N ALA A 388 -0.55 -4.24 -3.77
CA ALA A 388 -0.54 -5.41 -4.64
C ALA A 388 0.90 -5.86 -4.87
N GLU A 389 1.51 -6.45 -3.83
CA GLU A 389 2.91 -6.85 -3.79
C GLU A 389 3.06 -8.19 -3.04
N ASP A 390 4.02 -9.01 -3.47
CA ASP A 390 4.36 -10.28 -2.84
C ASP A 390 5.42 -10.09 -1.73
N PRO A 391 5.03 -10.10 -0.45
CA PRO A 391 5.98 -9.88 0.65
C PRO A 391 7.01 -11.01 0.78
N TYR A 392 6.71 -12.21 0.27
CA TYR A 392 7.59 -13.38 0.37
C TYR A 392 8.76 -13.31 -0.62
N LYS A 393 8.65 -12.47 -1.67
CA LYS A 393 9.69 -12.25 -2.67
C LYS A 393 10.26 -10.84 -2.55
N SER A 394 11.48 -10.72 -2.02
CA SER A 394 12.20 -9.43 -1.89
C SER A 394 11.39 -8.31 -1.20
N PHE A 395 10.50 -8.66 -0.26
CA PHE A 395 9.58 -7.76 0.43
C PHE A 395 8.58 -7.02 -0.47
N GLY A 396 8.26 -7.49 -1.67
CA GLY A 396 7.15 -6.94 -2.45
C GLY A 396 7.44 -6.80 -3.93
N LEU A 397 7.63 -7.92 -4.61
CA LEU A 397 7.51 -7.92 -6.07
C LEU A 397 6.07 -7.52 -6.44
N PRO A 398 5.86 -6.55 -7.34
CA PRO A 398 4.52 -6.13 -7.70
C PRO A 398 3.67 -7.26 -8.30
N SER A 399 2.39 -7.24 -7.96
CA SER A 399 1.36 -8.15 -8.48
C SER A 399 0.34 -7.35 -9.27
N ILE A 400 0.09 -7.77 -10.50
CA ILE A 400 -1.01 -7.23 -11.32
C ILE A 400 -2.16 -8.22 -11.37
N GLY A 401 -3.32 -7.75 -11.82
CA GLY A 401 -4.48 -8.61 -12.08
C GLY A 401 -5.79 -8.03 -11.60
N ARG A 402 -6.86 -8.78 -11.86
CA ARG A 402 -8.22 -8.37 -11.53
C ARG A 402 -8.61 -8.81 -10.13
N LEU A 403 -9.17 -7.87 -9.35
CA LEU A 403 -9.72 -8.15 -8.04
C LEU A 403 -11.09 -8.81 -8.15
N TYR A 404 -11.18 -10.14 -8.10
CA TYR A 404 -12.49 -10.82 -8.19
C TYR A 404 -13.26 -10.84 -6.87
N ARG A 405 -12.59 -10.54 -5.74
CA ARG A 405 -13.23 -10.30 -4.44
C ARG A 405 -12.48 -9.19 -3.72
N TYR A 406 -13.22 -8.21 -3.22
CA TYR A 406 -12.64 -7.09 -2.48
C TYR A 406 -13.61 -6.56 -1.42
N ILE A 407 -13.29 -6.76 -0.14
CA ILE A 407 -14.12 -6.33 0.99
C ILE A 407 -13.24 -5.55 1.97
N GLU A 408 -13.51 -4.26 2.09
CA GLU A 408 -12.83 -3.39 3.05
C GLU A 408 -13.38 -3.58 4.48
N PRO A 409 -12.53 -3.47 5.50
CA PRO A 409 -12.92 -3.63 6.91
C PRO A 409 -13.62 -2.38 7.51
N THR A 410 -14.30 -1.55 6.71
CA THR A 410 -14.88 -0.26 7.17
C THR A 410 -16.05 -0.40 8.14
N HIS A 411 -16.61 -1.60 8.32
CA HIS A 411 -17.65 -1.87 9.31
C HIS A 411 -17.08 -1.90 10.74
N LEU A 412 -15.76 -2.01 10.90
CA LEU A 412 -15.10 -1.97 12.19
C LEU A 412 -14.99 -0.54 12.73
N ALA A 413 -15.07 -0.39 14.05
CA ALA A 413 -14.92 0.90 14.71
C ALA A 413 -13.47 1.40 14.62
N GLY A 414 -13.30 2.69 14.34
CA GLY A 414 -11.96 3.29 14.29
C GLY A 414 -11.17 2.97 13.02
N VAL A 415 -11.81 2.44 11.97
CA VAL A 415 -11.17 2.06 10.71
C VAL A 415 -11.61 2.98 9.58
N ARG A 416 -10.65 3.51 8.82
CA ARG A 416 -10.82 4.33 7.63
C ARG A 416 -10.05 3.68 6.48
N CYS A 417 -10.73 3.47 5.36
CA CYS A 417 -10.11 3.05 4.11
C CYS A 417 -10.18 4.20 3.10
N ASP A 418 -9.02 4.60 2.59
CA ASP A 418 -8.90 5.48 1.44
C ASP A 418 -8.33 4.67 0.27
N SER A 419 -9.25 4.25 -0.61
CA SER A 419 -9.01 3.39 -1.77
C SER A 419 -9.46 4.05 -3.07
N GLY A 420 -8.81 3.66 -4.17
CA GLY A 420 -9.14 4.09 -5.54
C GLY A 420 -9.75 2.97 -6.40
N ILE A 421 -10.09 1.86 -5.76
CA ILE A 421 -10.31 0.55 -6.38
C ILE A 421 -11.53 -0.09 -5.71
N GLU A 422 -12.28 -0.88 -6.47
CA GLU A 422 -13.46 -1.64 -6.03
C GLU A 422 -13.41 -3.10 -6.52
N GLU A 423 -14.29 -3.96 -6.01
CA GLU A 423 -14.43 -5.33 -6.52
C GLU A 423 -14.67 -5.32 -8.04
N GLY A 424 -13.89 -6.11 -8.78
CA GLY A 424 -13.89 -6.18 -10.22
C GLY A 424 -12.87 -5.27 -10.92
N SER A 425 -12.22 -4.35 -10.20
CA SER A 425 -11.15 -3.49 -10.72
C SER A 425 -9.90 -4.26 -11.10
N GLU A 426 -9.08 -3.69 -11.98
CA GLU A 426 -7.82 -4.26 -12.44
C GLU A 426 -6.63 -3.43 -11.92
N ILE A 427 -5.66 -4.11 -11.31
CA ILE A 427 -4.36 -3.54 -10.99
C ILE A 427 -3.50 -3.65 -12.24
N SER A 428 -3.23 -2.53 -12.90
CA SER A 428 -2.48 -2.48 -14.16
C SER A 428 -0.98 -2.25 -13.94
N VAL A 429 -0.17 -2.63 -14.92
CA VAL A 429 1.31 -2.49 -14.89
C VAL A 429 1.76 -1.02 -14.90
N TYR A 430 0.92 -0.12 -15.39
CA TYR A 430 1.29 1.27 -15.70
C TYR A 430 1.42 2.18 -14.48
N TYR A 431 0.89 1.77 -13.33
CA TYR A 431 0.71 2.64 -12.17
C TYR A 431 1.21 2.03 -10.87
N ASP A 432 1.11 2.81 -9.79
CA ASP A 432 1.49 2.42 -8.44
C ASP A 432 0.62 1.25 -7.89
N PRO A 433 1.19 0.27 -7.16
CA PRO A 433 0.48 -0.92 -6.68
C PRO A 433 -0.43 -0.68 -5.48
N MET A 434 -0.52 0.54 -4.95
CA MET A 434 -1.29 0.79 -3.73
C MET A 434 -2.77 0.55 -3.97
N ILE A 435 -3.31 -0.44 -3.27
CA ILE A 435 -4.72 -0.80 -3.29
C ILE A 435 -5.51 0.17 -2.40
N CYS A 436 -5.01 0.38 -1.19
CA CYS A 436 -5.70 1.14 -0.15
C CYS A 436 -4.71 1.65 0.91
N LYS A 437 -5.01 2.81 1.47
CA LYS A 437 -4.47 3.26 2.75
C LYS A 437 -5.43 2.83 3.85
N LEU A 438 -5.02 1.84 4.63
CA LEU A 438 -5.78 1.34 5.77
C LEU A 438 -5.36 2.11 7.01
N VAL A 439 -6.22 3.02 7.46
CA VAL A 439 -5.97 3.88 8.62
C VAL A 439 -6.81 3.38 9.79
N CYS A 440 -6.15 3.09 10.90
CA CYS A 440 -6.81 2.76 12.16
C CYS A 440 -6.43 3.79 13.21
N TYR A 441 -7.39 4.24 14.00
CA TYR A 441 -7.13 5.21 15.07
C TYR A 441 -7.72 4.72 16.38
N GLY A 442 -7.07 5.01 17.50
CA GLY A 442 -7.45 4.60 18.86
C GLY A 442 -7.17 5.72 19.88
N LYS A 443 -7.56 5.50 21.13
CA LYS A 443 -7.28 6.47 22.22
C LYS A 443 -5.80 6.53 22.59
N ASP A 444 -5.06 5.47 22.28
CA ASP A 444 -3.64 5.30 22.53
C ASP A 444 -3.03 4.41 21.42
N ARG A 445 -1.70 4.33 21.40
CA ARG A 445 -0.95 3.54 20.40
C ARG A 445 -1.36 2.07 20.42
N LYS A 446 -1.56 1.49 21.60
CA LYS A 446 -1.90 0.07 21.77
C LYS A 446 -3.25 -0.25 21.13
N GLU A 447 -4.28 0.55 21.43
CA GLU A 447 -5.60 0.38 20.82
C GLU A 447 -5.55 0.59 19.30
N SER A 448 -4.76 1.54 18.80
CA SER A 448 -4.54 1.71 17.36
C SER A 448 -3.92 0.45 16.72
N ILE A 449 -2.92 -0.16 17.38
CA ILE A 449 -2.29 -1.42 16.93
C ILE A 449 -3.30 -2.56 16.90
N GLU A 450 -4.05 -2.76 17.98
CA GLU A 450 -5.06 -3.82 18.08
C GLU A 450 -6.14 -3.66 17.00
N ARG A 451 -6.59 -2.44 16.74
CA ARG A 451 -7.53 -2.14 15.65
C ARG A 451 -6.91 -2.40 14.27
N SER A 452 -5.65 -2.04 14.04
CA SER A 452 -4.96 -2.33 12.79
C SER A 452 -4.82 -3.83 12.53
N ILE A 453 -4.43 -4.62 13.53
CA ILE A 453 -4.35 -6.09 13.42
C ILE A 453 -5.70 -6.65 13.04
N LYS A 454 -6.76 -6.27 13.78
CA LYS A 454 -8.12 -6.72 13.50
C LYS A 454 -8.57 -6.30 12.09
N ALA A 455 -8.34 -5.06 11.69
CA ALA A 455 -8.73 -4.58 10.37
C ALA A 455 -8.03 -5.35 9.24
N LEU A 456 -6.75 -5.68 9.38
CA LEU A 456 -6.00 -6.49 8.42
C LEU A 456 -6.52 -7.93 8.34
N ASP A 457 -6.88 -8.56 9.46
CA ASP A 457 -7.49 -9.89 9.47
C ASP A 457 -8.87 -9.90 8.78
N TYR A 458 -9.62 -8.79 8.88
CA TYR A 458 -10.92 -8.59 8.24
C TYR A 458 -10.87 -8.19 6.76
N TYR A 459 -9.70 -7.85 6.24
CA TYR A 459 -9.57 -7.34 4.88
C TYR A 459 -9.51 -8.52 3.89
N VAL A 460 -10.52 -8.62 3.02
CA VAL A 460 -10.57 -9.65 1.97
C VAL A 460 -10.13 -9.04 0.65
N ILE A 461 -8.99 -9.52 0.13
CA ILE A 461 -8.50 -9.21 -1.21
C ILE A 461 -8.25 -10.53 -1.94
N ARG A 462 -8.75 -10.66 -3.18
CA ARG A 462 -8.53 -11.84 -4.02
C ARG A 462 -8.27 -11.45 -5.46
N GLY A 463 -7.36 -12.17 -6.11
CA GLY A 463 -7.01 -12.00 -7.53
C GLY A 463 -5.60 -11.46 -7.74
N VAL A 464 -5.03 -10.78 -6.75
CA VAL A 464 -3.62 -10.35 -6.72
C VAL A 464 -2.96 -10.82 -5.43
N ILE A 465 -1.64 -10.99 -5.45
CA ILE A 465 -0.84 -11.14 -4.23
C ILE A 465 -0.74 -9.76 -3.57
N HIS A 466 -0.77 -9.72 -2.25
CA HIS A 466 -0.78 -8.48 -1.48
C HIS A 466 0.04 -8.58 -0.19
N ASN A 467 0.47 -7.42 0.33
CA ASN A 467 1.41 -7.32 1.45
C ASN A 467 0.78 -7.40 2.86
N ILE A 468 -0.54 -7.57 2.99
CA ILE A 468 -1.24 -7.76 4.29
C ILE A 468 -0.53 -8.72 5.26
N PRO A 469 -0.02 -9.90 4.83
CA PRO A 469 0.68 -10.81 5.74
C PRO A 469 1.85 -10.15 6.47
N LEU A 470 2.66 -9.37 5.74
CA LEU A 470 3.81 -8.64 6.30
C LEU A 470 3.35 -7.51 7.22
N LEU A 471 2.39 -6.70 6.77
CA LEU A 471 1.84 -5.59 7.56
C LEU A 471 1.34 -6.08 8.91
N ARG A 472 0.54 -7.15 8.90
CA ARG A 472 -0.06 -7.74 10.09
C ARG A 472 1.01 -8.30 11.02
N ASP A 473 2.03 -8.98 10.48
CA ASP A 473 3.10 -9.55 11.30
C ASP A 473 3.95 -8.48 12.00
N ILE A 474 4.31 -7.39 11.30
CA ILE A 474 5.04 -6.24 11.87
C ILE A 474 4.31 -5.69 13.10
N LEU A 475 2.98 -5.53 13.01
CA LEU A 475 2.17 -5.01 14.12
C LEU A 475 2.16 -5.93 15.36
N THR A 476 2.43 -7.22 15.19
CA THR A 476 2.54 -8.19 16.28
C THR A 476 3.96 -8.40 16.79
N GLU A 477 4.95 -7.77 16.15
CA GLU A 477 6.36 -7.95 16.49
C GLU A 477 6.73 -7.12 17.73
N GLN A 478 7.64 -7.64 18.56
CA GLN A 478 7.95 -7.07 19.87
C GLN A 478 8.67 -5.72 19.80
N LYS A 479 9.65 -5.54 18.91
CA LYS A 479 10.35 -4.27 18.72
C LYS A 479 9.39 -3.19 18.22
N PHE A 480 8.52 -3.52 17.26
CA PHE A 480 7.49 -2.57 16.81
C PHE A 480 6.55 -2.15 17.96
N ASN A 481 6.08 -3.11 18.76
CA ASN A 481 5.21 -2.82 19.90
C ASN A 481 5.88 -1.98 20.99
N LYS A 482 7.18 -2.20 21.24
CA LYS A 482 7.99 -1.37 22.15
C LYS A 482 8.33 0.00 21.57
N GLY A 483 8.08 0.21 20.27
CA GLY A 483 8.47 1.41 19.56
C GLY A 483 9.97 1.45 19.23
N ASP A 484 10.71 0.34 19.34
CA ASP A 484 12.12 0.21 18.97
C ASP A 484 12.27 -0.02 17.47
N ILE A 485 12.08 1.06 16.70
CA ILE A 485 12.02 1.03 15.23
C ILE A 485 13.02 2.02 14.64
N SER A 486 13.46 1.74 13.42
CA SER A 486 14.34 2.59 12.62
C SER A 486 14.07 2.33 11.14
N THR A 487 14.69 3.12 10.25
CA THR A 487 14.64 2.88 8.80
C THR A 487 15.25 1.54 8.35
N ASN A 488 15.98 0.86 9.25
CA ASN A 488 16.57 -0.46 9.03
C ASN A 488 15.75 -1.61 9.64
N TYR A 489 14.54 -1.33 10.12
CA TYR A 489 13.71 -2.30 10.83
C TYR A 489 13.49 -3.60 10.05
N LEU A 490 13.07 -3.52 8.77
CA LEU A 490 12.73 -4.73 7.99
C LEU A 490 13.95 -5.66 7.80
N PRO A 491 15.13 -5.21 7.34
CA PRO A 491 16.31 -6.07 7.28
C PRO A 491 16.76 -6.63 8.65
N GLN A 492 16.51 -5.92 9.74
CA GLN A 492 16.90 -6.37 11.08
C GLN A 492 15.96 -7.45 11.65
N VAL A 493 14.67 -7.33 11.38
CA VAL A 493 13.64 -8.27 11.88
C VAL A 493 13.49 -9.47 10.95
N TYR A 494 13.67 -9.26 9.65
CA TYR A 494 13.50 -10.26 8.60
C TYR A 494 14.78 -10.37 7.74
N PRO A 495 15.94 -10.78 8.30
CA PRO A 495 17.20 -10.82 7.56
C PRO A 495 17.16 -11.73 6.32
N ASP A 496 16.41 -12.83 6.40
CA ASP A 496 16.26 -13.83 5.32
C ASP A 496 14.97 -13.65 4.50
N GLY A 497 14.40 -12.43 4.52
CA GLY A 497 13.09 -12.17 3.93
C GLY A 497 11.91 -12.52 4.84
N PHE A 498 10.72 -12.08 4.46
CA PHE A 498 9.49 -12.44 5.16
C PHE A 498 9.06 -13.88 4.80
N LYS A 499 8.86 -14.72 5.81
CA LYS A 499 8.54 -16.15 5.65
C LYS A 499 7.10 -16.51 6.06
N GLY A 500 6.26 -15.52 6.36
CA GLY A 500 4.95 -15.73 6.96
C GLY A 500 4.99 -15.83 8.49
N LYS A 501 3.84 -15.61 9.13
CA LYS A 501 3.69 -15.77 10.59
C LYS A 501 4.01 -17.21 10.97
N GLN A 502 4.87 -17.36 11.97
CA GLN A 502 5.05 -18.64 12.66
C GLN A 502 4.04 -18.71 13.80
N LEU A 503 3.14 -19.70 13.76
CA LEU A 503 2.15 -19.90 14.80
C LEU A 503 2.80 -20.48 16.05
N ASP A 504 2.38 -20.01 17.22
CA ASP A 504 2.66 -20.72 18.46
C ASP A 504 1.81 -22.00 18.55
N VAL A 505 2.03 -22.78 19.61
CA VAL A 505 1.35 -24.07 19.81
C VAL A 505 -0.17 -23.90 19.88
N LYS A 506 -0.65 -22.89 20.62
CA LYS A 506 -2.09 -22.64 20.83
C LYS A 506 -2.76 -22.22 19.53
N ASP A 507 -2.17 -21.28 18.81
CA ASP A 507 -2.70 -20.78 17.54
C ASP A 507 -2.68 -21.85 16.45
N LYS A 508 -1.67 -22.73 16.46
CA LYS A 508 -1.62 -23.89 15.58
C LYS A 508 -2.74 -24.88 15.88
N GLN A 509 -2.98 -25.20 17.15
CA GLN A 509 -4.09 -26.08 17.56
C GLN A 509 -5.45 -25.49 17.18
N LYS A 510 -5.65 -24.18 17.38
CA LYS A 510 -6.84 -23.46 16.91
C LYS A 510 -7.02 -23.58 15.39
N LEU A 511 -5.95 -23.36 14.61
CA LEU A 511 -6.01 -23.51 13.15
C LEU A 511 -6.42 -24.93 12.75
N LEU A 512 -5.86 -25.96 13.39
CA LEU A 512 -6.21 -27.36 13.14
C LEU A 512 -7.69 -27.62 13.47
N ALA A 513 -8.19 -27.14 14.61
CA ALA A 513 -9.59 -27.28 15.02
C ALA A 513 -10.56 -26.59 14.05
N MET A 514 -10.24 -25.36 13.63
CA MET A 514 -11.01 -24.61 12.62
C MET A 514 -11.01 -25.30 11.26
N ALA A 515 -9.87 -25.81 10.82
CA ALA A 515 -9.73 -26.54 9.57
C ALA A 515 -10.53 -27.86 9.57
N CYS A 516 -10.51 -28.59 10.68
CA CYS A 516 -11.32 -29.79 10.88
C CYS A 516 -12.82 -29.49 10.86
N SER A 517 -13.23 -28.39 11.49
CA SER A 517 -14.63 -27.92 11.46
C SER A 517 -15.07 -27.54 10.04
N LEU A 518 -14.20 -26.87 9.27
CA LEU A 518 -14.44 -26.57 7.84
C LEU A 518 -14.62 -27.84 7.00
N PHE A 519 -13.79 -28.87 7.25
CA PHE A 519 -13.93 -30.17 6.58
C PHE A 519 -15.27 -30.82 6.93
N ALA A 520 -15.61 -30.92 8.22
CA ALA A 520 -16.86 -31.52 8.68
C ALA A 520 -18.09 -30.81 8.12
N THR A 521 -18.12 -29.47 8.15
CA THR A 521 -19.21 -28.68 7.53
C THR A 521 -19.34 -28.96 6.03
N ASN A 522 -18.21 -29.06 5.32
CA ASN A 522 -18.21 -29.38 3.89
C ASN A 522 -18.72 -30.79 3.60
N ASP A 523 -18.33 -31.79 4.40
CA ASP A 523 -18.82 -33.17 4.28
C ASP A 523 -20.33 -33.25 4.55
N LEU A 524 -20.83 -32.59 5.60
CA LEU A 524 -22.26 -32.50 5.90
C LEU A 524 -23.04 -31.89 4.75
N ARG A 525 -22.55 -30.76 4.20
CA ARG A 525 -23.15 -30.12 3.03
C ARG A 525 -23.18 -31.07 1.82
N ASN A 526 -22.11 -31.81 1.57
CA ASN A 526 -22.03 -32.74 0.44
C ASN A 526 -23.00 -33.93 0.58
N ARG A 527 -23.43 -34.26 1.81
CA ARG A 527 -24.45 -35.29 2.10
C ARG A 527 -25.87 -34.75 2.05
N GLN A 528 -26.06 -33.44 1.90
CA GLN A 528 -27.38 -32.84 1.70
C GLN A 528 -27.74 -32.85 0.22
N PHE A 529 -28.63 -33.78 -0.15
CA PHE A 529 -29.16 -33.86 -1.52
C PHE A 529 -30.34 -32.89 -1.67
N LEU A 530 -30.22 -31.93 -2.58
CA LEU A 530 -31.31 -31.00 -2.92
C LEU A 530 -32.36 -31.66 -3.83
N ASN A 531 -31.95 -32.66 -4.61
CA ASN A 531 -32.82 -33.44 -5.50
C ASN A 531 -33.22 -34.75 -4.83
N VAL A 532 -34.37 -35.31 -5.22
CA VAL A 532 -34.80 -36.63 -4.76
C VAL A 532 -33.85 -37.69 -5.36
N PRO A 533 -33.08 -38.42 -4.55
CA PRO A 533 -32.18 -39.44 -5.07
C PRO A 533 -33.00 -40.62 -5.61
N GLN A 534 -32.56 -41.21 -6.73
CA GLN A 534 -33.19 -42.41 -7.31
C GLN A 534 -32.96 -43.67 -6.47
N VAL A 535 -32.00 -43.62 -5.53
CA VAL A 535 -31.64 -44.71 -4.63
C VAL A 535 -31.98 -44.30 -3.19
N LYS A 536 -32.38 -45.25 -2.35
CA LYS A 536 -32.60 -45.01 -0.92
C LYS A 536 -31.26 -44.72 -0.25
N ILE A 537 -31.04 -43.45 0.10
CA ILE A 537 -29.84 -43.00 0.81
C ILE A 537 -30.12 -42.99 2.31
N ASP A 538 -29.19 -43.52 3.10
CA ASP A 538 -29.22 -43.36 4.55
C ASP A 538 -29.03 -41.87 4.89
N LYS A 539 -30.04 -41.28 5.52
CA LYS A 539 -30.09 -39.84 5.79
C LYS A 539 -29.40 -39.46 7.10
N LYS A 540 -28.86 -40.42 7.87
CA LYS A 540 -28.25 -40.08 9.16
C LYS A 540 -27.03 -39.19 8.92
N PRO A 541 -27.00 -37.95 9.45
CA PRO A 541 -25.84 -37.09 9.34
C PRO A 541 -24.64 -37.75 10.03
N ALA A 542 -23.45 -37.60 9.47
CA ALA A 542 -22.23 -38.09 10.11
C ALA A 542 -22.03 -37.38 11.45
N GLU A 543 -21.99 -38.10 12.56
CA GLU A 543 -21.83 -37.50 13.89
C GLU A 543 -20.35 -37.41 14.30
N GLU A 544 -19.47 -38.16 13.63
CA GLU A 544 -18.06 -38.31 13.97
C GLU A 544 -17.19 -38.38 12.70
N TRP A 545 -15.99 -37.80 12.77
CA TRP A 545 -14.96 -37.91 11.74
C TRP A 545 -13.61 -38.21 12.38
N LYS A 546 -12.91 -39.20 11.81
CA LYS A 546 -11.50 -39.46 12.10
C LYS A 546 -10.68 -38.85 10.99
N LEU A 547 -10.03 -37.72 11.26
CA LEU A 547 -9.32 -36.94 10.28
C LEU A 547 -7.81 -37.14 10.39
N TYR A 548 -7.16 -37.00 9.24
CA TYR A 548 -5.73 -36.87 9.07
C TYR A 548 -5.47 -35.48 8.50
N VAL A 549 -4.62 -34.69 9.15
CA VAL A 549 -4.29 -33.33 8.74
C VAL A 549 -2.78 -33.20 8.59
N GLU A 550 -2.31 -32.73 7.43
CA GLU A 550 -0.94 -32.27 7.26
C GLU A 550 -0.89 -30.74 7.27
N LEU A 551 0.02 -30.18 8.07
CA LEU A 551 0.32 -28.74 8.12
C LEU A 551 1.84 -28.59 8.16
N ASN A 552 2.44 -28.01 7.12
CA ASN A 552 3.89 -27.79 7.03
C ASN A 552 4.72 -29.06 7.37
N GLU A 553 4.39 -30.18 6.71
CA GLU A 553 5.01 -31.52 6.88
C GLU A 553 4.66 -32.26 8.18
N GLU A 554 4.12 -31.56 9.17
CA GLU A 554 3.64 -32.19 10.40
C GLU A 554 2.27 -32.86 10.19
N LYS A 555 2.11 -34.03 10.79
CA LYS A 555 1.00 -34.94 10.54
C LYS A 555 0.21 -35.17 11.82
N TYR A 556 -1.10 -34.95 11.75
CA TYR A 556 -2.01 -35.02 12.88
C TYR A 556 -3.11 -36.04 12.61
N LYS A 557 -3.46 -36.82 13.63
CA LYS A 557 -4.67 -37.64 13.66
C LYS A 557 -5.62 -37.03 14.65
N LEU A 558 -6.75 -36.52 14.18
CA LEU A 558 -7.68 -35.75 14.98
C LEU A 558 -9.07 -36.37 14.90
N ASP A 559 -9.75 -36.42 16.03
CA ASP A 559 -11.14 -36.86 16.11
C ASP A 559 -12.04 -35.62 16.22
N VAL A 560 -13.05 -35.57 15.37
CA VAL A 560 -14.09 -34.54 15.36
C VAL A 560 -15.41 -35.20 15.70
N THR A 561 -16.12 -34.68 16.68
CA THR A 561 -17.49 -35.08 16.98
C THR A 561 -18.42 -33.90 16.82
N GLN A 562 -19.67 -34.14 16.45
CA GLN A 562 -20.69 -33.10 16.44
C GLN A 562 -21.86 -33.42 17.35
N SER A 563 -22.24 -32.46 18.18
CA SER A 563 -23.41 -32.54 19.07
C SER A 563 -23.97 -31.14 19.34
N ASN A 564 -25.27 -31.01 19.55
CA ASN A 564 -25.90 -29.75 20.02
C ASN A 564 -25.54 -28.48 19.22
N GLY A 565 -25.30 -28.59 17.91
CA GLY A 565 -24.93 -27.42 17.08
C GLY A 565 -23.45 -27.05 17.12
N GLU A 566 -22.61 -27.87 17.74
CA GLU A 566 -21.17 -27.63 17.91
C GLU A 566 -20.35 -28.78 17.29
N PHE A 567 -19.12 -28.47 16.94
CA PHE A 567 -18.03 -29.41 16.68
C PHE A 567 -17.09 -29.41 17.89
N LYS A 568 -16.69 -30.61 18.32
CA LYS A 568 -15.65 -30.82 19.34
C LYS A 568 -14.48 -31.53 18.71
N ILE A 569 -13.30 -30.95 18.84
CA ILE A 569 -12.06 -31.43 18.24
C ILE A 569 -11.02 -31.60 19.34
N ASN A 570 -10.48 -32.80 19.49
CA ASN A 570 -9.39 -33.05 20.43
C ASN A 570 -8.04 -32.90 19.71
N VAL A 571 -7.22 -31.94 20.13
CA VAL A 571 -5.89 -31.68 19.57
C VAL A 571 -4.85 -31.73 20.69
N ASN A 572 -4.04 -32.80 20.73
CA ASN A 572 -3.02 -33.03 21.78
C ASN A 572 -3.57 -32.92 23.22
N ASP A 573 -4.60 -33.70 23.54
CA ASP A 573 -5.26 -33.77 24.86
C ASP A 573 -6.03 -32.51 25.31
N GLU A 574 -6.19 -31.51 24.42
CA GLU A 574 -7.05 -30.35 24.64
C GLU A 574 -8.31 -30.40 23.75
N GLU A 575 -9.48 -30.13 24.33
CA GLU A 575 -10.77 -30.03 23.60
C GLU A 575 -10.98 -28.60 23.08
N TYR A 576 -11.23 -28.48 21.78
CA TYR A 576 -11.60 -27.25 21.08
C TYR A 576 -13.05 -27.35 20.62
N VAL A 577 -13.89 -26.41 21.06
CA VAL A 577 -15.31 -26.33 20.74
C VAL A 577 -15.56 -25.18 19.77
N ILE A 578 -16.23 -25.49 18.65
CA ILE A 578 -16.55 -24.55 17.58
C ILE A 578 -18.03 -24.68 17.22
N ARG A 579 -18.75 -23.56 17.15
CA ARG A 579 -20.18 -23.57 16.78
C ARG A 579 -20.33 -23.76 15.28
N LYS A 580 -21.28 -24.61 14.85
CA LYS A 580 -21.52 -24.88 13.43
C LYS A 580 -21.98 -23.64 12.67
N GLU A 581 -22.77 -22.79 13.33
CA GLU A 581 -23.30 -21.55 12.76
C GLU A 581 -22.21 -20.53 12.41
N ASP A 582 -21.03 -20.64 13.03
CA ASP A 582 -19.87 -19.78 12.74
C ASP A 582 -19.21 -20.17 11.40
N ILE A 583 -19.46 -21.39 10.89
CA ILE A 583 -18.84 -21.93 9.67
C ILE A 583 -19.80 -21.83 8.48
N ASP A 584 -19.84 -20.68 7.83
CA ASP A 584 -20.60 -20.43 6.60
C ASP A 584 -19.72 -20.51 5.34
N LEU A 585 -19.76 -21.65 4.64
CA LEU A 585 -18.96 -21.88 3.44
C LEU A 585 -19.25 -20.94 2.26
N ALA A 586 -20.31 -20.12 2.32
CA ALA A 586 -20.60 -19.11 1.30
C ALA A 586 -19.86 -17.79 1.54
N LYS A 587 -19.35 -17.56 2.76
CA LYS A 587 -18.62 -16.34 3.10
C LYS A 587 -17.12 -16.50 2.87
N PRO A 588 -16.43 -15.47 2.33
CA PRO A 588 -14.98 -15.52 2.15
C PRO A 588 -14.21 -15.35 3.47
N LEU A 589 -14.88 -14.83 4.51
CA LEU A 589 -14.33 -14.56 5.83
C LEU A 589 -15.30 -15.09 6.89
N LEU A 590 -14.76 -15.73 7.91
CA LEU A 590 -15.48 -16.36 9.00
C LEU A 590 -14.98 -15.81 10.33
N GLU A 591 -15.91 -15.37 11.18
CA GLU A 591 -15.67 -15.14 12.60
C GLU A 591 -16.03 -16.43 13.34
N VAL A 592 -15.03 -17.08 13.92
CA VAL A 592 -15.18 -18.39 14.55
C VAL A 592 -14.91 -18.26 16.03
N LYS A 593 -15.85 -18.68 16.89
CA LYS A 593 -15.58 -18.80 18.32
C LYS A 593 -14.95 -20.15 18.62
N VAL A 594 -13.73 -20.13 19.12
CA VAL A 594 -12.97 -21.30 19.56
C VAL A 594 -12.81 -21.21 21.07
N ASN A 595 -13.50 -22.07 21.84
CA ASN A 595 -13.51 -22.01 23.31
C ASN A 595 -13.82 -20.58 23.84
N ASP A 596 -14.87 -19.95 23.29
CA ASP A 596 -15.32 -18.57 23.56
C ASP A 596 -14.40 -17.42 23.10
N GLU A 597 -13.17 -17.70 22.64
CA GLU A 597 -12.31 -16.71 21.99
C GLU A 597 -12.69 -16.55 20.51
N THR A 598 -12.90 -15.32 20.04
CA THR A 598 -13.19 -15.06 18.62
C THR A 598 -11.90 -15.00 17.80
N ASP A 599 -11.81 -15.88 16.82
CA ASP A 599 -10.77 -15.91 15.79
C ASP A 599 -11.38 -15.57 14.42
N VAL A 600 -10.55 -15.03 13.53
CA VAL A 600 -10.94 -14.67 12.16
C VAL A 600 -10.13 -15.50 11.19
N ILE A 601 -10.82 -16.22 10.30
CA ILE A 601 -10.19 -16.98 9.22
C ILE A 601 -10.81 -16.63 7.89
N GLN A 602 -10.03 -16.78 6.83
CA GLN A 602 -10.54 -16.68 5.47
C GLN A 602 -10.27 -17.98 4.72
N LEU A 603 -11.32 -18.58 4.16
CA LEU A 603 -11.17 -19.75 3.28
C LEU A 603 -10.78 -19.25 1.88
N LEU A 604 -9.52 -19.46 1.49
CA LEU A 604 -9.00 -19.03 0.19
C LEU A 604 -9.39 -20.02 -0.92
N SER A 605 -9.14 -21.31 -0.68
CA SER A 605 -9.51 -22.37 -1.61
C SER A 605 -9.64 -23.71 -0.90
N LYS A 606 -10.38 -24.62 -1.52
CA LYS A 606 -10.40 -26.04 -1.17
C LYS A 606 -10.67 -26.88 -2.40
N ASP A 607 -10.13 -28.09 -2.46
CA ASP A 607 -10.38 -29.02 -3.56
C ASP A 607 -10.88 -30.39 -3.08
N ALA A 608 -11.24 -31.24 -4.05
CA ALA A 608 -11.76 -32.57 -3.77
C ALA A 608 -10.69 -33.57 -3.30
N SER A 609 -9.41 -33.25 -3.47
CA SER A 609 -8.31 -34.10 -3.02
C SER A 609 -8.00 -33.93 -1.53
N GLY A 610 -8.56 -32.89 -0.89
CA GLY A 610 -8.35 -32.61 0.52
C GLY A 610 -7.40 -31.45 0.77
N TYR A 611 -6.95 -30.71 -0.26
CA TYR A 611 -6.19 -29.48 -0.01
C TYR A 611 -7.13 -28.36 0.41
N TYR A 612 -6.72 -27.64 1.44
CA TYR A 612 -7.34 -26.42 1.95
C TYR A 612 -6.28 -25.33 2.03
N GLN A 613 -6.65 -24.12 1.61
CA GLN A 613 -5.85 -22.92 1.85
C GLN A 613 -6.65 -22.00 2.74
N ILE A 614 -6.14 -21.75 3.94
CA ILE A 614 -6.77 -20.92 4.96
C ILE A 614 -5.84 -19.76 5.27
N ILE A 615 -6.36 -18.55 5.19
CA ILE A 615 -5.68 -17.37 5.73
C ILE A 615 -6.08 -17.27 7.19
N TYR A 616 -5.08 -17.32 8.07
CA TYR A 616 -5.24 -17.09 9.50
C TYR A 616 -4.12 -16.16 9.93
N GLN A 617 -4.41 -15.18 10.77
CA GLN A 617 -3.36 -14.31 11.30
C GLN A 617 -2.53 -13.63 10.19
N GLY A 618 -3.22 -13.14 9.15
CA GLY A 618 -2.63 -12.58 7.93
C GLY A 618 -1.87 -13.54 7.01
N THR A 619 -1.56 -14.78 7.43
CA THR A 619 -0.71 -15.72 6.68
C THR A 619 -1.53 -16.84 6.04
N THR A 620 -1.16 -17.24 4.81
CA THR A 620 -1.80 -18.35 4.11
C THR A 620 -1.18 -19.67 4.53
N TYR A 621 -1.96 -20.53 5.17
CA TYR A 621 -1.58 -21.89 5.50
C TYR A 621 -2.18 -22.88 4.51
N LYS A 622 -1.35 -23.82 4.06
CA LYS A 622 -1.76 -24.94 3.21
C LYS A 622 -1.94 -26.16 4.10
N LEU A 623 -3.14 -26.72 4.10
CA LEU A 623 -3.47 -27.93 4.85
C LEU A 623 -3.90 -29.02 3.89
N PHE A 624 -3.56 -30.26 4.24
CA PHE A 624 -4.04 -31.45 3.54
C PHE A 624 -4.88 -32.29 4.50
N ILE A 625 -6.20 -32.30 4.29
CA ILE A 625 -7.19 -32.86 5.22
C ILE A 625 -7.92 -34.02 4.55
N LEU A 626 -7.78 -35.20 5.14
CA LEU A 626 -8.40 -36.43 4.69
C LEU A 626 -9.09 -37.15 5.83
N THR A 627 -9.91 -38.16 5.50
CA THR A 627 -10.24 -39.19 6.50
C THR A 627 -8.99 -40.02 6.79
N GLN A 628 -8.83 -40.53 8.01
CA GLN A 628 -7.69 -41.40 8.36
C GLN A 628 -7.59 -42.60 7.42
N ARG A 629 -8.73 -43.19 7.04
CA ARG A 629 -8.80 -44.29 6.07
C ARG A 629 -8.29 -43.88 4.68
N SER A 630 -8.61 -42.67 4.22
CA SER A 630 -8.08 -42.17 2.94
C SER A 630 -6.57 -41.93 3.02
N ALA A 631 -6.09 -41.41 4.16
CA ALA A 631 -4.66 -41.18 4.39
C ALA A 631 -3.85 -42.48 4.39
N GLU A 632 -4.41 -43.59 4.87
CA GLU A 632 -3.79 -44.91 4.80
C GLU A 632 -3.43 -45.32 3.36
N TYR A 633 -4.16 -44.85 2.34
CA TYR A 633 -3.86 -45.15 0.94
C TYR A 633 -2.91 -44.16 0.26
N LEU A 634 -2.47 -43.09 0.93
CA LEU A 634 -1.58 -42.09 0.31
C LEU A 634 -0.24 -42.68 -0.14
N HIS A 635 0.27 -43.68 0.57
CA HIS A 635 1.50 -44.38 0.21
C HIS A 635 1.41 -45.11 -1.14
N LEU A 636 0.20 -45.33 -1.66
CA LEU A 636 -0.04 -45.91 -2.99
C LEU A 636 -0.02 -44.87 -4.11
N MET A 637 -0.03 -43.57 -3.77
CA MET A 637 0.00 -42.50 -4.77
C MET A 637 1.43 -42.29 -5.27
N PRO A 638 1.68 -42.34 -6.59
CA PRO A 638 3.00 -42.05 -7.14
C PRO A 638 3.45 -40.62 -6.80
N GLU A 639 4.71 -40.45 -6.44
CA GLU A 639 5.29 -39.12 -6.28
C GLU A 639 5.33 -38.39 -7.63
N LYS A 640 4.90 -37.13 -7.63
CA LYS A 640 5.01 -36.27 -8.81
C LYS A 640 6.49 -35.91 -9.01
N ILE A 641 7.04 -36.28 -10.17
CA ILE A 641 8.39 -35.89 -10.57
C ILE A 641 8.43 -34.36 -10.70
N LYS A 642 9.29 -33.70 -9.93
CA LYS A 642 9.58 -32.28 -10.10
C LYS A 642 10.49 -32.13 -11.33
N PHE A 643 10.02 -31.41 -12.35
CA PHE A 643 10.86 -31.08 -13.50
C PHE A 643 11.91 -30.05 -13.09
N ASP A 644 13.16 -30.27 -13.52
CA ASP A 644 14.22 -29.29 -13.34
C ASP A 644 14.02 -28.14 -14.34
N VAL A 645 13.72 -26.95 -13.82
CA VAL A 645 13.52 -25.71 -14.59
C VAL A 645 14.70 -24.74 -14.42
N SER A 646 15.81 -25.16 -13.81
CA SER A 646 16.97 -24.30 -13.50
C SER A 646 17.56 -23.59 -14.72
N LYS A 647 17.42 -24.17 -15.91
CA LYS A 647 17.86 -23.62 -17.19
C LYS A 647 16.86 -22.66 -17.85
N GLN A 648 15.74 -22.37 -17.21
CA GLN A 648 14.73 -21.45 -17.72
C GLN A 648 14.69 -20.20 -16.85
N ILE A 649 15.02 -19.07 -17.44
CA ILE A 649 14.97 -17.77 -16.78
C ILE A 649 13.57 -17.26 -17.04
N ARG A 650 12.77 -17.29 -15.98
CA ARG A 650 11.34 -16.97 -16.01
C ARG A 650 11.08 -15.62 -15.39
N SER A 651 10.04 -14.96 -15.86
CA SER A 651 9.60 -13.70 -15.30
C SER A 651 9.16 -13.91 -13.85
N PRO A 652 9.73 -13.20 -12.85
CA PRO A 652 9.36 -13.37 -11.47
C PRO A 652 8.10 -12.58 -11.10
N MET A 653 7.65 -11.73 -12.03
CA MET A 653 6.52 -10.83 -11.93
C MET A 653 6.04 -10.47 -13.35
N PRO A 654 4.76 -10.13 -13.54
CA PRO A 654 4.33 -9.54 -14.80
C PRO A 654 4.88 -8.12 -14.98
N GLY A 655 5.24 -7.72 -16.20
CA GLY A 655 5.81 -6.40 -16.45
C GLY A 655 6.12 -6.11 -17.92
N LEU A 656 6.71 -4.96 -18.18
CA LEU A 656 7.18 -4.52 -19.49
C LEU A 656 8.69 -4.78 -19.62
N VAL A 657 9.11 -5.45 -20.69
CA VAL A 657 10.53 -5.66 -20.98
C VAL A 657 11.16 -4.34 -21.42
N LYS A 658 12.11 -3.81 -20.64
CA LYS A 658 12.81 -2.55 -20.96
C LYS A 658 14.02 -2.77 -21.85
N SER A 659 14.78 -3.80 -21.56
CA SER A 659 15.97 -4.16 -22.34
C SER A 659 16.21 -5.66 -22.29
N VAL A 660 16.83 -6.16 -23.34
CA VAL A 660 17.35 -7.52 -23.44
C VAL A 660 18.82 -7.37 -23.79
N ASN A 661 19.69 -7.89 -22.93
CA ASN A 661 21.12 -7.66 -22.93
C ASN A 661 21.92 -8.92 -23.36
N CYS A 662 21.26 -9.92 -23.92
CA CYS A 662 21.87 -11.13 -24.46
C CYS A 662 21.22 -11.54 -25.78
N ASN A 663 21.97 -12.26 -26.61
CA ASN A 663 21.52 -12.83 -27.88
C ASN A 663 21.55 -14.36 -27.82
N VAL A 664 20.77 -14.99 -28.71
CA VAL A 664 20.84 -16.44 -28.91
C VAL A 664 22.25 -16.83 -29.31
N GLY A 665 22.85 -17.74 -28.53
CA GLY A 665 24.21 -18.23 -28.73
C GLY A 665 25.28 -17.56 -27.86
N ASP A 666 24.94 -16.52 -27.09
CA ASP A 666 25.89 -15.90 -26.16
C ASP A 666 26.24 -16.85 -25.02
N GLU A 667 27.50 -16.84 -24.58
CA GLU A 667 27.92 -17.47 -23.32
C GLU A 667 27.67 -16.50 -22.18
N VAL A 668 26.95 -16.95 -21.16
CA VAL A 668 26.61 -16.16 -19.98
C VAL A 668 27.12 -16.84 -18.73
N VAL A 669 27.61 -16.04 -17.80
CA VAL A 669 28.05 -16.52 -16.48
C VAL A 669 26.95 -16.35 -15.45
N GLU A 670 26.94 -17.21 -14.43
CA GLU A 670 26.02 -17.10 -13.30
C GLU A 670 26.07 -15.69 -12.69
N GLY A 671 24.91 -15.08 -12.48
CA GLY A 671 24.78 -13.70 -11.99
C GLY A 671 24.87 -12.61 -13.07
N GLN A 672 25.18 -12.94 -14.33
CA GLN A 672 25.17 -11.97 -15.43
C GLN A 672 23.74 -11.52 -15.74
N GLU A 673 23.52 -10.21 -15.85
CA GLU A 673 22.24 -9.62 -16.27
C GLU A 673 21.92 -9.99 -17.73
N LEU A 674 20.70 -10.49 -17.95
CA LEU A 674 20.21 -10.95 -19.23
C LEU A 674 19.11 -10.04 -19.80
N CYS A 675 18.21 -9.54 -18.95
CA CYS A 675 17.19 -8.58 -19.35
C CYS A 675 16.69 -7.76 -18.16
N VAL A 676 16.00 -6.65 -18.43
CA VAL A 676 15.41 -5.79 -17.40
C VAL A 676 13.91 -5.71 -17.63
N ILE A 677 13.13 -6.03 -16.60
CA ILE A 677 11.67 -5.93 -16.60
C ILE A 677 11.26 -4.76 -15.71
N GLU A 678 10.46 -3.85 -16.24
CA GLU A 678 9.82 -2.78 -15.49
C GLU A 678 8.36 -3.12 -15.21
N ALA A 679 7.99 -3.13 -13.94
CA ALA A 679 6.59 -3.12 -13.52
C ALA A 679 6.40 -1.99 -12.53
N MET A 680 5.33 -1.20 -12.68
CA MET A 680 4.90 -0.23 -11.68
C MET A 680 6.01 0.77 -11.30
N LYS A 681 6.78 1.23 -12.30
CA LYS A 681 7.95 2.13 -12.18
C LYS A 681 9.16 1.55 -11.43
N MET A 682 9.17 0.25 -11.17
CA MET A 682 10.30 -0.48 -10.60
C MET A 682 10.94 -1.37 -11.66
N GLN A 683 12.26 -1.21 -11.85
CA GLN A 683 13.05 -2.05 -12.74
C GLN A 683 13.65 -3.22 -11.95
N ASN A 684 13.50 -4.43 -12.47
CA ASN A 684 14.10 -5.65 -11.94
C ASN A 684 15.00 -6.27 -13.01
N SER A 685 16.26 -6.46 -12.65
CA SER A 685 17.25 -7.13 -13.47
C SER A 685 17.09 -8.65 -13.33
N MET A 686 16.98 -9.33 -14.46
CA MET A 686 16.96 -10.78 -14.55
C MET A 686 18.37 -11.28 -14.80
N VAL A 687 18.88 -12.09 -13.88
CA VAL A 687 20.24 -12.63 -13.96
C VAL A 687 20.23 -14.11 -14.31
N ALA A 688 21.31 -14.58 -14.93
CA ALA A 688 21.52 -16.00 -15.20
C ALA A 688 21.62 -16.79 -13.88
N THR A 689 20.80 -17.83 -13.73
CA THR A 689 20.79 -18.74 -12.56
C THR A 689 21.94 -19.75 -12.58
N SER A 690 22.54 -19.96 -13.74
CA SER A 690 23.70 -20.83 -13.94
C SER A 690 24.49 -20.35 -15.16
N SER A 691 25.77 -20.71 -15.22
CA SER A 691 26.57 -20.43 -16.41
C SER A 691 26.17 -21.36 -17.56
N GLY A 692 26.04 -20.82 -18.77
CA GLY A 692 25.59 -21.61 -19.91
C GLY A 692 25.51 -20.80 -21.20
N LYS A 693 25.11 -21.47 -22.29
CA LYS A 693 24.89 -20.81 -23.58
C LYS A 693 23.41 -20.48 -23.73
N VAL A 694 23.10 -19.25 -24.13
CA VAL A 694 21.71 -18.84 -24.40
C VAL A 694 21.17 -19.63 -25.58
N ARG A 695 20.17 -20.49 -25.31
CA ARG A 695 19.50 -21.33 -26.31
C ARG A 695 18.41 -20.58 -27.04
N CYS A 696 17.58 -19.83 -26.32
CA CYS A 696 16.51 -19.01 -26.90
C CYS A 696 16.28 -17.76 -26.07
N VAL A 697 15.79 -16.72 -26.75
CA VAL A 697 15.30 -15.47 -26.16
C VAL A 697 13.88 -15.30 -26.71
N ASN A 698 12.88 -15.36 -25.83
CA ASN A 698 11.46 -15.38 -26.19
C ASN A 698 10.81 -13.99 -26.12
N ILE A 699 11.59 -12.95 -25.86
CA ILE A 699 11.12 -11.60 -25.55
C ILE A 699 11.90 -10.54 -26.33
N HIS A 700 11.27 -9.38 -26.56
CA HIS A 700 11.86 -8.19 -27.14
C HIS A 700 11.61 -6.96 -26.25
N PRO A 701 12.46 -5.92 -26.31
CA PRO A 701 12.16 -4.65 -25.66
C PRO A 701 10.81 -4.07 -26.09
N GLY A 702 9.97 -3.73 -25.11
CA GLY A 702 8.59 -3.27 -25.32
C GLY A 702 7.52 -4.36 -25.14
N ASP A 703 7.90 -5.64 -25.09
CA ASP A 703 6.95 -6.73 -24.85
C ASP A 703 6.40 -6.69 -23.41
N THR A 704 5.15 -7.12 -23.24
CA THR A 704 4.57 -7.35 -21.92
C THR A 704 4.62 -8.84 -21.60
N VAL A 705 5.15 -9.18 -20.43
CA VAL A 705 5.29 -10.56 -19.93
C VAL A 705 4.41 -10.78 -18.70
N GLY A 706 3.91 -12.00 -18.54
CA GLY A 706 3.19 -12.50 -17.37
C GLY A 706 4.12 -13.02 -16.28
N ASP A 707 3.52 -13.49 -15.18
CA ASP A 707 4.24 -14.20 -14.12
C ASP A 707 4.63 -15.60 -14.61
N ASP A 708 5.86 -16.02 -14.32
CA ASP A 708 6.42 -17.32 -14.69
C ASP A 708 6.62 -17.57 -16.20
N ASP A 709 6.38 -16.56 -17.05
CA ASP A 709 6.66 -16.63 -18.49
C ASP A 709 8.15 -16.89 -18.74
N ILE A 710 8.46 -17.82 -19.65
CA ILE A 710 9.84 -18.17 -20.01
C ILE A 710 10.43 -17.04 -20.86
N LEU A 711 11.35 -16.28 -20.28
CA LEU A 711 12.02 -15.17 -20.96
C LEU A 711 13.15 -15.67 -21.84
N ILE A 712 14.03 -16.48 -21.25
CA ILE A 712 15.30 -16.93 -21.84
C ILE A 712 15.54 -18.36 -21.37
N GLU A 713 16.02 -19.24 -22.26
CA GLU A 713 16.45 -20.59 -21.89
C GLU A 713 17.95 -20.75 -22.10
N LEU A 714 18.62 -21.43 -21.18
CA LEU A 714 20.02 -21.82 -21.24
C LEU A 714 20.13 -23.28 -21.70
N ALA A 715 21.21 -23.59 -22.42
CA ALA A 715 21.49 -24.94 -22.95
C ALA A 715 21.99 -25.91 -21.87
#